data_AF-A0A1I0NRJ9-F1
#
_entry.id   AF-A0A1I0NRJ9-F1
#
_cell.length_a   1.000
_cell.length_b   1.000
_cell.length_c   1.000
_cell.angle_alpha   90.00
_cell.angle_beta   90.00
_cell.angle_gamma   90.00
#
_symmetry.space_group_name_H-M   'P 1'
#
loop_
_entity.id
_entity.type
_entity.pdbx_description
1 polymer ?
#
loop_
_entity_poly.entity_id
_entity_poly.type
_entity_poly.pdbx_seq_one_letter_code
_entity_poly.pdbx_strand_id
1 'polypeptide(L)'
;MSNPLSQPVSKKAIIIGAGPAGLTAAYELLKRTDIIPVILEKSGDIGGISKTINYKGNRMDIGGHRFFSKSDRVMNWWQNIMPPQQEAGSSFTINYQNKSREVNSTLPPTDPDKVMLVRKRLSRIYFLRKFFTYPITLSIETLRKLGVGRTIAILFSYLQAQLFPRKPEKSLEDFMINRFGKTLYELFFRDYTEKVWGVPCHEISAEWGAQRIKGVSIRKAIQHALQEITKKKKKNTGDIAQKDTETSLIEQFLYPKFGPGQLWEEVARQVQEMGGIIHMHHEVKQIHTFNNSVTAITAVNKQTNEELLLEGDYFFSTMPVKELVAGIQGDVPLDVQEIAAGLQYRDFITVGVLLKRLSHKDMQDTWIYIQEREVTVGRLQIFNNWSPFMVNDPDTMWVGMEFFCNETDAFWQLSDEEIAVLAISELEKIGLANAEDVLDSTVLRVEKTYPAYFGAYERFDEVRTFTDQFENLFLVGRNGMHKYNNADHSMLTAMVAVDNIAAGVTTKENIWSINTEQEYHEEKQEGATLVETKSNISLKDYVFKSAENRPYVWTAVIGILVQLLFFKYWYPFASFINGDSYAYLETSYLNLSINTYPVGYSMFLRLFSVFTHSDTALVIFQYVLLQSSILSLVFTLFHFYNPAKLTRITLFGFMLFNPVFLYLANYVSSDTLFLSLSIMWFTSLIWIAYRPTTRLIVFHALVLFLAFTIRYNAMFYPLIAGVAFLLSRRRYLLKIAGLAICVLLIGSFILYNTSKYYELAGIKQFTPFTGWQMANNAMYAYKFVPKANRKPTPARFQQLDKMVRDYFDSTFNNRMHPEEELMASTIYMWTPGAPLRMYMHQQFKKDSTAPEMKRWATVAPLYKDYGTYLIKTYPTEFFKYYLFPNALKYYAPPVEFLDHYSTGVDSVPPIAQNWFAYKSNKLTTIFKDLKVNILDFYPILVGTMNVIFFLGMLSFLILEGYKRHKLMGKGLLLVVCLWLVNFGFSVFASPIALRFQLFPIIVMTSFAFLFMGYIISEATKKE
;
A
#
# COMPACT_ATOMS: atom_id res chain seq x y z
N MET A 1 28.43 69.68 -18.40
CA MET A 1 27.20 69.15 -19.01
C MET A 1 26.82 67.89 -18.24
N SER A 2 25.89 68.02 -17.30
CA SER A 2 25.31 66.91 -16.54
C SER A 2 24.29 66.20 -17.41
N ASN A 3 24.55 64.92 -17.72
CA ASN A 3 23.65 64.04 -18.45
C ASN A 3 22.31 63.96 -17.68
N PRO A 4 21.13 64.16 -18.32
CA PRO A 4 19.87 64.05 -17.63
C PRO A 4 19.68 62.60 -17.16
N LEU A 5 19.38 62.45 -15.87
CA LEU A 5 18.94 61.20 -15.26
C LEU A 5 17.84 60.58 -16.13
N SER A 6 18.16 59.51 -16.87
CA SER A 6 17.16 58.64 -17.45
C SER A 6 16.36 58.06 -16.29
N GLN A 7 15.11 58.48 -16.14
CA GLN A 7 14.20 57.82 -15.21
C GLN A 7 14.20 56.32 -15.53
N PRO A 8 14.29 55.43 -14.52
CA PRO A 8 14.18 54.00 -14.78
C PRO A 8 12.81 53.77 -15.44
N VAL A 9 12.83 53.30 -16.69
CA VAL A 9 11.61 52.88 -17.40
C VAL A 9 11.03 51.73 -16.58
N SER A 10 9.89 51.96 -15.94
CA SER A 10 9.21 50.93 -15.17
C SER A 10 8.86 49.77 -16.11
N LYS A 11 9.32 48.58 -15.75
CA LYS A 11 9.07 47.35 -16.52
C LYS A 11 7.58 47.05 -16.58
N LYS A 12 7.12 46.48 -17.69
CA LYS A 12 5.70 46.11 -17.90
C LYS A 12 5.52 44.60 -17.94
N ALA A 13 4.47 44.12 -17.30
CA ALA A 13 4.00 42.74 -17.43
C ALA A 13 2.66 42.71 -18.17
N ILE A 14 2.60 42.13 -19.37
CA ILE A 14 1.35 41.94 -20.10
C ILE A 14 0.71 40.63 -19.67
N ILE A 15 -0.52 40.68 -19.18
CA ILE A 15 -1.23 39.54 -18.61
C ILE A 15 -2.47 39.27 -19.45
N ILE A 16 -2.55 38.08 -20.05
CA ILE A 16 -3.69 37.67 -20.86
C ILE A 16 -4.72 36.99 -19.97
N GLY A 17 -5.85 37.66 -19.73
CA GLY A 17 -7.03 37.20 -19.00
C GLY A 17 -7.16 37.77 -17.59
N ALA A 18 -8.33 38.29 -17.24
CA ALA A 18 -8.70 38.81 -15.92
C ALA A 18 -9.37 37.76 -15.02
N GLY A 19 -8.92 36.51 -15.11
CA GLY A 19 -9.34 35.42 -14.24
C GLY A 19 -8.53 35.33 -12.93
N PRO A 20 -8.79 34.31 -12.08
CA PRO A 20 -8.09 34.13 -10.80
C PRO A 20 -6.57 34.21 -10.89
N ALA A 21 -5.96 33.52 -11.87
CA ALA A 21 -4.51 33.51 -12.03
C ALA A 21 -3.97 34.88 -12.49
N GLY A 22 -4.60 35.51 -13.48
CA GLY A 22 -4.14 36.79 -14.03
C GLY A 22 -4.25 37.93 -13.02
N LEU A 23 -5.38 38.03 -12.32
CA LEU A 23 -5.57 39.03 -11.26
C LEU A 23 -4.64 38.80 -10.07
N THR A 24 -4.38 37.54 -9.71
CA THR A 24 -3.41 37.22 -8.66
C THR A 24 -1.99 37.63 -9.07
N ALA A 25 -1.58 37.36 -10.31
CA ALA A 25 -0.28 37.78 -10.82
C ALA A 25 -0.14 39.31 -10.80
N ALA A 26 -1.14 40.04 -11.30
CA ALA A 26 -1.14 41.50 -11.28
C ALA A 26 -1.05 42.07 -9.86
N TYR A 27 -1.85 41.53 -8.94
CA TYR A 27 -1.85 41.95 -7.54
C TYR A 27 -0.50 41.69 -6.86
N GLU A 28 0.08 40.49 -7.04
CA GLU A 28 1.38 40.12 -6.46
C GLU A 28 2.52 40.96 -7.03
N LEU A 29 2.53 41.25 -8.34
CA LEU A 29 3.54 42.11 -8.98
C LEU A 29 3.53 43.52 -8.36
N LEU A 30 2.35 44.14 -8.26
CA LEU A 30 2.20 45.48 -7.70
C LEU A 30 2.59 45.56 -6.22
N LYS A 31 2.39 44.48 -5.45
CA LYS A 31 2.74 44.46 -4.02
C LYS A 31 4.22 44.21 -3.74
N ARG A 32 4.96 43.64 -4.69
CA ARG A 32 6.28 43.04 -4.42
C ARG A 32 7.39 43.48 -5.37
N THR A 33 7.04 44.14 -6.46
CA THR A 33 7.97 44.57 -7.50
C THR A 33 7.62 45.98 -7.98
N ASP A 34 8.45 46.56 -8.84
CA ASP A 34 8.25 47.83 -9.54
C ASP A 34 7.65 47.64 -10.95
N ILE A 35 7.17 46.42 -11.25
CA ILE A 35 6.64 46.03 -12.57
C ILE A 35 5.16 46.40 -12.64
N ILE A 36 4.76 47.15 -13.67
CA ILE A 36 3.37 47.56 -13.89
C ILE A 36 2.64 46.48 -14.72
N PRO A 37 1.58 45.85 -14.19
CA PRO A 37 0.80 44.89 -14.93
C PRO A 37 -0.24 45.57 -15.84
N VAL A 38 -0.37 45.05 -17.06
CA VAL A 38 -1.42 45.42 -18.03
C VAL A 38 -2.20 44.15 -18.40
N ILE A 39 -3.45 44.06 -17.95
CA ILE A 39 -4.32 42.91 -18.20
C ILE A 39 -5.15 43.15 -19.47
N LEU A 40 -5.21 42.16 -20.34
CA LEU A 40 -6.09 42.10 -21.51
C LEU A 40 -7.17 41.04 -21.27
N GLU A 41 -8.44 41.44 -21.21
CA GLU A 41 -9.58 40.55 -21.00
C GLU A 41 -10.53 40.59 -22.20
N LYS A 42 -10.81 39.43 -22.79
CA LYS A 42 -11.67 39.29 -23.97
C LYS A 42 -13.14 39.61 -23.69
N SER A 43 -13.62 39.30 -22.48
CA SER A 43 -15.00 39.53 -22.08
C SER A 43 -15.22 40.92 -21.48
N GLY A 44 -16.49 41.24 -21.16
CA GLY A 44 -16.85 42.43 -20.40
C GLY A 44 -16.87 42.23 -18.88
N ASP A 45 -16.52 41.03 -18.41
CA ASP A 45 -16.68 40.64 -17.00
C ASP A 45 -15.35 40.26 -16.36
N ILE A 46 -15.23 40.49 -15.06
CA ILE A 46 -14.06 40.12 -14.26
C ILE A 46 -14.23 38.72 -13.65
N GLY A 47 -13.12 37.97 -13.55
CA GLY A 47 -13.07 36.68 -12.85
C GLY A 47 -13.06 35.46 -13.77
N GLY A 48 -13.14 35.63 -15.10
CA GLY A 48 -13.10 34.53 -16.07
C GLY A 48 -14.19 33.48 -15.78
N ILE A 49 -13.83 32.20 -15.69
CA ILE A 49 -14.76 31.12 -15.30
C ILE A 49 -15.14 31.13 -13.81
N SER A 50 -14.59 32.03 -12.98
CA SER A 50 -14.96 32.22 -11.57
C SER A 50 -15.76 33.50 -11.35
N LYS A 51 -16.34 34.07 -12.42
CA LYS A 51 -17.23 35.23 -12.33
C LYS A 51 -18.62 34.85 -11.81
N THR A 52 -19.35 35.86 -11.36
CA THR A 52 -20.75 35.76 -10.97
C THR A 52 -21.57 36.68 -11.85
N ILE A 53 -22.54 36.13 -12.58
CA ILE A 53 -23.42 36.90 -13.46
C ILE A 53 -24.62 37.41 -12.67
N ASN A 54 -24.98 38.68 -12.83
CA ASN A 54 -26.19 39.25 -12.25
C ASN A 54 -27.29 39.41 -13.31
N TYR A 55 -28.33 38.61 -13.21
CA TYR A 55 -29.53 38.66 -14.06
C TYR A 55 -30.73 39.17 -13.24
N LYS A 56 -31.13 40.42 -13.49
CA LYS A 56 -32.28 41.08 -12.83
C LYS A 56 -32.24 41.00 -11.29
N GLY A 57 -31.04 41.10 -10.71
CA GLY A 57 -30.83 40.99 -9.26
C GLY A 57 -30.54 39.57 -8.76
N ASN A 58 -30.83 38.53 -9.55
CA ASN A 58 -30.47 37.15 -9.24
C ASN A 58 -29.07 36.84 -9.77
N ARG A 59 -28.21 36.31 -8.90
CA ARG A 59 -26.81 36.04 -9.20
C ARG A 59 -26.59 34.57 -9.51
N MET A 60 -25.76 34.28 -10.51
CA MET A 60 -25.46 32.92 -10.97
C MET A 60 -23.96 32.74 -11.16
N ASP A 61 -23.43 31.68 -10.55
CA ASP A 61 -22.03 31.30 -10.73
C ASP A 61 -21.85 30.33 -11.89
N ILE A 62 -20.66 30.41 -12.50
CA ILE A 62 -20.22 29.52 -13.57
C ILE A 62 -19.60 28.27 -12.96
N GLY A 63 -20.44 27.33 -12.55
CA GLY A 63 -19.98 26.18 -11.78
C GLY A 63 -19.89 26.44 -10.27
N GLY A 64 -19.76 25.38 -9.48
CA GLY A 64 -19.68 25.51 -8.03
C GLY A 64 -18.28 25.92 -7.54
N HIS A 65 -18.12 27.17 -7.10
CA HIS A 65 -16.85 27.69 -6.57
C HIS A 65 -16.83 27.71 -5.04
N ARG A 66 -16.10 26.76 -4.46
CA ARG A 66 -15.84 26.73 -3.02
C ARG A 66 -14.48 27.36 -2.69
N PHE A 67 -14.43 28.31 -1.77
CA PHE A 67 -13.16 28.87 -1.29
C PHE A 67 -12.64 28.04 -0.13
N PHE A 68 -11.74 27.14 -0.47
CA PHE A 68 -10.94 26.36 0.46
C PHE A 68 -9.63 26.01 -0.24
N SER A 69 -8.52 26.16 0.47
CA SER A 69 -7.23 25.69 0.02
C SER A 69 -6.46 25.01 1.15
N LYS A 70 -5.58 24.10 0.77
CA LYS A 70 -4.58 23.53 1.68
C LYS A 70 -3.38 24.47 1.89
N SER A 71 -3.22 25.48 1.04
CA SER A 71 -2.15 26.47 1.18
C SER A 71 -2.57 27.57 2.16
N ASP A 72 -1.74 27.80 3.17
CA ASP A 72 -1.94 28.92 4.10
C ASP A 72 -1.80 30.26 3.38
N ARG A 73 -0.87 30.36 2.41
CA ARG A 73 -0.70 31.55 1.56
C ARG A 73 -1.99 31.93 0.85
N VAL A 74 -2.65 30.98 0.18
CA VAL A 74 -3.93 31.23 -0.52
C VAL A 74 -5.04 31.58 0.46
N MET A 75 -5.17 30.83 1.56
CA MET A 75 -6.20 31.09 2.56
C MET A 75 -6.03 32.48 3.20
N ASN A 76 -4.80 32.89 3.50
CA ASN A 76 -4.51 34.21 4.05
C ASN A 76 -4.74 35.30 2.99
N TRP A 77 -4.35 35.06 1.75
CA TRP A 77 -4.61 35.97 0.64
C TRP A 77 -6.11 36.28 0.50
N TRP A 78 -6.96 35.25 0.45
CA TRP A 78 -8.41 35.45 0.38
C TRP A 78 -8.97 36.24 1.56
N GLN A 79 -8.55 35.90 2.78
CA GLN A 79 -9.03 36.57 4.00
C GLN A 79 -8.54 38.02 4.11
N ASN A 80 -7.36 38.33 3.55
CA ASN A 80 -6.84 39.69 3.51
C ASN A 80 -7.61 40.58 2.53
N ILE A 81 -8.07 40.02 1.41
CA ILE A 81 -8.91 40.75 0.45
C ILE A 81 -10.35 40.86 0.97
N MET A 82 -10.90 39.76 1.48
CA MET A 82 -12.28 39.68 1.91
C MET A 82 -12.40 38.82 3.19
N PRO A 83 -12.43 39.43 4.38
CA PRO A 83 -12.44 38.71 5.64
C PRO A 83 -13.74 37.92 5.85
N PRO A 84 -13.72 36.82 6.64
CA PRO A 84 -14.94 36.11 7.00
C PRO A 84 -15.91 36.97 7.81
N GLN A 85 -17.22 36.82 7.56
CA GLN A 85 -18.28 37.48 8.34
C GLN A 85 -18.28 36.93 9.78
N GLN A 86 -17.90 37.75 10.77
CA GLN A 86 -17.91 37.35 12.18
C GLN A 86 -19.34 37.27 12.75
N GLU A 87 -19.65 36.18 13.47
CA GLU A 87 -20.33 36.31 14.76
C GLU A 87 -19.21 36.44 15.81
N ALA A 88 -19.17 37.56 16.54
CA ALA A 88 -18.03 37.97 17.37
C ALA A 88 -17.38 36.81 18.19
N GLY A 89 -16.08 36.59 18.01
CA GLY A 89 -15.26 35.69 18.85
C GLY A 89 -15.23 34.20 18.47
N SER A 90 -15.83 33.79 17.35
CA SER A 90 -15.86 32.37 16.95
C SER A 90 -14.72 32.01 15.98
N SER A 91 -13.77 31.20 16.44
CA SER A 91 -12.94 30.40 15.53
C SER A 91 -13.81 29.31 14.93
N PHE A 92 -13.71 29.08 13.61
CA PHE A 92 -14.41 27.98 12.97
C PHE A 92 -13.40 26.96 12.44
N THR A 93 -13.73 25.70 12.64
CA THR A 93 -12.86 24.59 12.27
C THR A 93 -13.30 24.01 10.94
N ILE A 94 -12.44 24.14 9.93
CA ILE A 94 -12.61 23.42 8.67
C ILE A 94 -11.99 22.03 8.81
N ASN A 95 -12.82 20.99 8.80
CA ASN A 95 -12.38 19.61 8.76
C ASN A 95 -12.14 19.15 7.32
N TYR A 96 -10.99 18.53 7.07
CA TYR A 96 -10.67 17.88 5.79
C TYR A 96 -9.68 16.72 6.00
N GLN A 97 -9.91 15.56 5.37
CA GLN A 97 -8.97 14.42 5.37
C GLN A 97 -8.44 14.01 6.77
N ASN A 98 -9.30 13.93 7.80
CA ASN A 98 -8.92 13.67 9.21
C ASN A 98 -7.99 14.72 9.85
N LYS A 99 -7.81 15.88 9.19
CA LYS A 99 -7.17 17.07 9.73
C LYS A 99 -8.27 18.11 10.01
N SER A 100 -8.05 18.92 11.03
CA SER A 100 -8.90 20.05 11.39
C SER A 100 -8.05 21.30 11.33
N ARG A 101 -8.49 22.33 10.62
CA ARG A 101 -7.84 23.64 10.60
C ARG A 101 -8.76 24.65 11.25
N GLU A 102 -8.26 25.31 12.27
CA GLU A 102 -8.91 26.47 12.87
C GLU A 102 -8.61 27.69 11.98
N VAL A 103 -9.66 28.35 11.49
CA VAL A 103 -9.55 29.60 10.73
C VAL A 103 -9.87 30.74 11.68
N ASN A 104 -8.85 31.53 12.00
CA ASN A 104 -8.96 32.70 12.87
C ASN A 104 -9.08 33.95 12.01
N SER A 105 -10.15 34.72 12.19
CA SER A 105 -10.27 36.05 11.61
C SER A 105 -9.26 36.99 12.28
N THR A 106 -8.31 37.51 11.51
CA THR A 106 -7.28 38.44 12.01
C THR A 106 -7.71 39.90 11.95
N LEU A 107 -8.80 40.23 11.24
CA LEU A 107 -9.27 41.60 11.01
C LEU A 107 -10.83 41.65 11.07
N PRO A 108 -11.42 42.58 11.85
CA PRO A 108 -12.87 42.82 11.79
C PRO A 108 -13.23 43.45 10.43
N PRO A 109 -14.34 43.03 9.77
CA PRO A 109 -14.74 43.60 8.49
C PRO A 109 -15.10 45.08 8.64
N THR A 110 -14.47 45.93 7.85
CA THR A 110 -14.76 47.38 7.78
C THR A 110 -16.00 47.68 6.92
N ASP A 111 -16.31 46.79 5.98
CA ASP A 111 -17.46 46.86 5.07
C ASP A 111 -18.31 45.58 5.24
N PRO A 112 -19.61 45.69 5.60
CA PRO A 112 -20.49 44.54 5.85
C PRO A 112 -20.86 43.73 4.59
N ASP A 113 -20.56 44.26 3.40
CA ASP A 113 -20.78 43.60 2.12
C ASP A 113 -19.51 42.93 1.58
N LYS A 114 -18.32 43.39 1.96
CA LYS A 114 -17.03 42.78 1.59
C LYS A 114 -16.61 41.69 2.58
N VAL A 115 -17.45 40.66 2.70
CA VAL A 115 -17.22 39.54 3.61
C VAL A 115 -17.42 38.18 2.95
N MET A 116 -16.69 37.19 3.45
CA MET A 116 -16.92 35.78 3.12
C MET A 116 -17.83 35.10 4.14
N LEU A 117 -18.84 34.41 3.65
CA LEU A 117 -19.77 33.59 4.41
C LEU A 117 -19.17 32.21 4.67
N VAL A 118 -19.42 31.66 5.85
CA VAL A 118 -19.13 30.24 6.13
C VAL A 118 -20.33 29.40 5.70
N ARG A 119 -20.11 28.47 4.76
CA ARG A 119 -21.17 27.62 4.20
C ARG A 119 -20.92 26.15 4.48
N LYS A 120 -21.97 25.46 4.93
CA LYS A 120 -21.96 24.00 5.06
C LYS A 120 -22.03 23.39 3.68
N ARG A 121 -21.28 22.31 3.48
CA ARG A 121 -21.23 21.64 2.20
C ARG A 121 -22.12 20.42 2.18
N LEU A 122 -23.24 20.51 1.47
CA LEU A 122 -24.08 19.36 1.15
C LEU A 122 -24.13 19.17 -0.37
N SER A 123 -23.64 18.01 -0.81
CA SER A 123 -23.76 17.61 -2.21
C SER A 123 -24.12 16.14 -2.31
N ARG A 124 -25.01 15.83 -3.25
CA ARG A 124 -25.56 14.50 -3.48
C ARG A 124 -25.57 14.17 -4.96
N ILE A 125 -25.78 12.90 -5.27
CA ILE A 125 -25.94 12.37 -6.61
C ILE A 125 -27.40 12.00 -6.78
N TYR A 126 -28.07 12.55 -7.80
CA TYR A 126 -29.43 12.19 -8.15
C TYR A 126 -29.40 11.10 -9.23
N PHE A 127 -29.90 9.92 -8.87
CA PHE A 127 -29.88 8.72 -9.69
C PHE A 127 -31.07 7.80 -9.34
N LEU A 128 -31.70 7.16 -10.32
CA LEU A 128 -32.92 6.35 -10.13
C LEU A 128 -34.02 7.09 -9.34
N ARG A 129 -34.17 8.40 -9.59
CA ARG A 129 -35.09 9.32 -8.91
C ARG A 129 -34.88 9.40 -7.40
N LYS A 130 -33.65 9.16 -6.96
CA LYS A 130 -33.26 9.13 -5.54
C LYS A 130 -31.95 9.86 -5.32
N PHE A 131 -31.83 10.48 -4.16
CA PHE A 131 -30.60 11.13 -3.73
C PHE A 131 -29.66 10.12 -3.06
N PHE A 132 -28.43 10.02 -3.57
CA PHE A 132 -27.31 9.28 -3.00
C PHE A 132 -26.26 10.24 -2.43
N THR A 133 -25.54 9.83 -1.40
CA THR A 133 -24.44 10.64 -0.84
C THR A 133 -23.29 10.77 -1.84
N TYR A 134 -22.61 11.91 -1.84
CA TYR A 134 -21.38 12.11 -2.60
C TYR A 134 -20.13 12.12 -1.68
N PRO A 135 -19.06 11.37 -2.00
CA PRO A 135 -18.99 10.35 -3.04
C PRO A 135 -19.90 9.17 -2.70
N ILE A 136 -20.23 8.36 -3.71
CA ILE A 136 -21.07 7.17 -3.49
C ILE A 136 -20.36 6.21 -2.55
N THR A 137 -21.04 5.84 -1.46
CA THR A 137 -20.56 4.86 -0.49
C THR A 137 -21.47 3.63 -0.55
N LEU A 138 -20.88 2.42 -0.47
CA LEU A 138 -21.66 1.18 -0.33
C LEU A 138 -22.12 1.06 1.13
N SER A 139 -23.13 1.85 1.50
CA SER A 139 -23.85 1.73 2.79
C SER A 139 -25.09 0.85 2.63
N ILE A 140 -25.66 0.38 3.74
CA ILE A 140 -26.95 -0.35 3.73
C ILE A 140 -28.04 0.47 3.04
N GLU A 141 -28.02 1.80 3.21
CA GLU A 141 -28.93 2.72 2.56
C GLU A 141 -28.76 2.74 1.04
N THR A 142 -27.53 2.83 0.54
CA THR A 142 -27.23 2.76 -0.90
C THR A 142 -27.69 1.44 -1.50
N LEU A 143 -27.42 0.31 -0.84
CA LEU A 143 -27.85 -1.02 -1.29
C LEU A 143 -29.38 -1.13 -1.34
N ARG A 144 -30.08 -0.59 -0.33
CA ARG A 144 -31.55 -0.53 -0.30
C ARG A 144 -32.11 0.35 -1.42
N LYS A 145 -31.48 1.50 -1.72
CA LYS A 145 -31.91 2.41 -2.79
C LYS A 145 -31.75 1.79 -4.18
N LEU A 146 -30.65 1.04 -4.42
CA LEU A 146 -30.38 0.31 -5.66
C LEU A 146 -31.29 -0.91 -5.86
N GLY A 147 -31.68 -1.56 -4.76
CA GLY A 147 -32.48 -2.79 -4.75
C GLY A 147 -31.61 -4.06 -4.73
N VAL A 148 -32.17 -5.14 -4.17
CA VAL A 148 -31.44 -6.40 -3.92
C VAL A 148 -30.96 -7.05 -5.22
N GLY A 149 -31.80 -7.10 -6.27
CA GLY A 149 -31.43 -7.71 -7.55
C GLY A 149 -30.24 -7.01 -8.22
N ARG A 150 -30.27 -5.68 -8.31
CA ARG A 150 -29.15 -4.89 -8.88
C ARG A 150 -27.88 -5.04 -8.04
N THR A 151 -28.02 -5.08 -6.72
CA THR A 151 -26.89 -5.28 -5.79
C THR A 151 -26.19 -6.62 -6.03
N ILE A 152 -26.96 -7.70 -6.17
CA ILE A 152 -26.42 -9.04 -6.44
C ILE A 152 -25.73 -9.07 -7.81
N ALA A 153 -26.32 -8.47 -8.84
CA ALA A 153 -25.71 -8.38 -10.17
C ALA A 153 -24.38 -7.60 -10.16
N ILE A 154 -24.32 -6.46 -9.45
CA ILE A 154 -23.09 -5.70 -9.25
C ILE A 154 -22.01 -6.56 -8.57
N LEU A 155 -22.37 -7.31 -7.52
CA LEU A 155 -21.42 -8.17 -6.80
C LEU A 155 -20.85 -9.28 -7.68
N PHE A 156 -21.70 -10.01 -8.42
CA PHE A 156 -21.24 -11.06 -9.34
C PHE A 156 -20.40 -10.51 -10.49
N SER A 157 -20.80 -9.38 -11.08
CA SER A 157 -20.04 -8.73 -12.13
C SER A 157 -18.67 -8.23 -11.65
N TYR A 158 -18.60 -7.73 -10.41
CA TYR A 158 -17.33 -7.38 -9.78
C TYR A 158 -16.43 -8.60 -9.57
N LEU A 159 -16.97 -9.69 -9.01
CA LEU A 159 -16.21 -10.93 -8.82
C LEU A 159 -15.68 -11.50 -10.14
N GLN A 160 -16.51 -11.47 -11.20
CA GLN A 160 -16.09 -11.87 -12.54
C GLN A 160 -14.92 -11.01 -13.04
N ALA A 161 -14.99 -9.69 -12.89
CA ALA A 161 -13.91 -8.78 -13.28
C ALA A 161 -12.62 -8.98 -12.46
N GLN A 162 -12.72 -9.40 -11.19
CA GLN A 162 -11.55 -9.73 -10.36
C GLN A 162 -10.91 -11.06 -10.76
N LEU A 163 -11.71 -12.07 -11.12
CA LEU A 163 -11.22 -13.39 -11.53
C LEU A 163 -10.67 -13.36 -12.97
N PHE A 164 -11.29 -12.57 -13.85
CA PHE A 164 -10.96 -12.49 -15.27
C PHE A 164 -10.79 -11.02 -15.71
N PRO A 165 -9.72 -10.34 -15.25
CA PRO A 165 -9.49 -8.94 -15.61
C PRO A 165 -9.17 -8.77 -17.10
N ARG A 166 -9.70 -7.72 -17.73
CA ARG A 166 -9.38 -7.32 -19.11
C ARG A 166 -7.93 -6.87 -19.18
N LYS A 167 -7.15 -7.47 -20.08
CA LYS A 167 -5.73 -7.16 -20.29
C LYS A 167 -5.40 -7.13 -21.79
N PRO A 168 -4.61 -6.13 -22.27
CA PRO A 168 -4.16 -4.94 -21.55
C PRO A 168 -5.34 -3.98 -21.26
N GLU A 169 -5.20 -3.16 -20.21
CA GLU A 169 -6.16 -2.10 -19.87
C GLU A 169 -5.87 -0.89 -20.75
N LYS A 170 -6.59 -0.75 -21.87
CA LYS A 170 -6.32 0.31 -22.87
C LYS A 170 -7.18 1.54 -22.64
N SER A 171 -8.43 1.33 -22.25
CA SER A 171 -9.44 2.38 -22.15
C SER A 171 -9.92 2.66 -20.72
N LEU A 172 -10.60 3.79 -20.52
CA LEU A 172 -11.27 4.13 -19.28
C LEU A 172 -12.40 3.14 -18.96
N GLU A 173 -13.07 2.61 -19.99
CA GLU A 173 -13.99 1.48 -19.83
C GLU A 173 -13.30 0.28 -19.18
N ASP A 174 -12.17 -0.18 -19.75
CA ASP A 174 -11.44 -1.33 -19.20
C ASP A 174 -11.00 -1.05 -17.76
N PHE A 175 -10.52 0.17 -17.51
CA PHE A 175 -10.13 0.65 -16.20
C PHE A 175 -11.27 0.56 -15.18
N MET A 176 -12.45 1.08 -15.52
CA MET A 176 -13.61 1.10 -14.63
C MET A 176 -14.19 -0.31 -14.45
N ILE A 177 -14.28 -1.13 -15.50
CA ILE A 177 -14.80 -2.50 -15.42
C ILE A 177 -13.89 -3.38 -14.55
N ASN A 178 -12.58 -3.31 -14.72
CA ASN A 178 -11.64 -4.07 -13.90
C ASN A 178 -11.73 -3.71 -12.40
N ARG A 179 -12.13 -2.47 -12.07
CA ARG A 179 -12.20 -1.97 -10.68
C ARG A 179 -13.58 -2.10 -10.05
N PHE A 180 -14.64 -1.98 -10.85
CA PHE A 180 -16.01 -1.84 -10.36
C PHE A 180 -16.97 -2.93 -10.86
N GLY A 181 -16.55 -3.74 -11.84
CA GLY A 181 -17.42 -4.68 -12.54
C GLY A 181 -18.21 -4.00 -13.67
N LYS A 182 -18.55 -4.78 -14.70
CA LYS A 182 -19.29 -4.31 -15.88
C LYS A 182 -20.65 -3.71 -15.51
N THR A 183 -21.40 -4.36 -14.63
CA THR A 183 -22.75 -3.91 -14.26
C THR A 183 -22.75 -2.55 -13.58
N LEU A 184 -21.83 -2.29 -12.64
CA LEU A 184 -21.76 -0.98 -11.98
C LEU A 184 -21.23 0.10 -12.91
N TYR A 185 -20.27 -0.24 -13.78
CA TYR A 185 -19.79 0.65 -14.84
C TYR A 185 -20.95 1.11 -15.72
N GLU A 186 -21.72 0.17 -16.29
CA GLU A 186 -22.86 0.49 -17.15
C GLU A 186 -23.92 1.30 -16.41
N LEU A 187 -24.29 0.89 -15.20
CA LEU A 187 -25.38 1.52 -14.45
C LEU A 187 -25.06 2.94 -13.98
N PHE A 188 -23.82 3.24 -13.62
CA PHE A 188 -23.50 4.44 -12.84
C PHE A 188 -22.36 5.28 -13.45
N PHE A 189 -21.26 4.65 -13.88
CA PHE A 189 -20.08 5.39 -14.28
C PHE A 189 -20.11 5.87 -15.74
N ARG A 190 -20.53 4.99 -16.66
CA ARG A 190 -20.45 5.23 -18.10
C ARG A 190 -21.19 6.51 -18.49
N ASP A 191 -22.50 6.53 -18.29
CA ASP A 191 -23.34 7.57 -18.86
C ASP A 191 -23.02 8.96 -18.28
N TYR A 192 -22.66 9.05 -16.98
CA TYR A 192 -22.23 10.32 -16.40
C TYR A 192 -20.86 10.78 -16.91
N THR A 193 -19.91 9.86 -17.08
CA THR A 193 -18.57 10.19 -17.59
C THR A 193 -18.65 10.67 -19.04
N GLU A 194 -19.42 9.97 -19.87
CA GLU A 194 -19.67 10.35 -21.26
C GLU A 194 -20.45 11.66 -21.37
N LYS A 195 -21.42 11.90 -20.47
CA LYS A 195 -22.13 13.19 -20.38
C LYS A 195 -21.16 14.34 -20.09
N VAL A 196 -20.24 14.18 -19.14
CA VAL A 196 -19.26 15.23 -18.79
C VAL A 196 -18.28 15.49 -19.94
N TRP A 197 -17.70 14.45 -20.51
CA TRP A 197 -16.58 14.59 -21.45
C TRP A 197 -16.98 14.62 -22.92
N GLY A 198 -18.21 14.23 -23.26
CA GLY A 198 -18.70 14.16 -24.64
C GLY A 198 -18.05 13.08 -25.50
N VAL A 199 -17.22 12.21 -24.91
CA VAL A 199 -16.47 11.14 -25.60
C VAL A 199 -16.77 9.78 -24.96
N PRO A 200 -16.98 8.72 -25.75
CA PRO A 200 -17.18 7.38 -25.22
C PRO A 200 -16.05 6.92 -24.30
N CYS A 201 -16.38 6.22 -23.21
CA CYS A 201 -15.37 5.76 -22.24
C CYS A 201 -14.34 4.76 -22.83
N HIS A 202 -14.64 4.11 -23.95
CA HIS A 202 -13.70 3.22 -24.62
C HIS A 202 -12.65 3.95 -25.48
N GLU A 203 -12.86 5.23 -25.77
CA GLU A 203 -11.93 6.10 -26.51
C GLU A 203 -11.03 6.93 -25.58
N ILE A 204 -11.40 7.05 -24.30
CA ILE A 204 -10.58 7.72 -23.28
C ILE A 204 -9.53 6.73 -22.77
N SER A 205 -8.26 7.16 -22.65
CA SER A 205 -7.18 6.28 -22.19
C SER A 205 -7.36 5.84 -20.72
N ALA A 206 -6.88 4.63 -20.40
CA ALA A 206 -6.92 4.12 -19.02
C ALA A 206 -6.11 4.97 -18.02
N GLU A 207 -5.07 5.66 -18.49
CA GLU A 207 -4.21 6.52 -17.67
C GLU A 207 -4.98 7.69 -17.06
N TRP A 208 -5.93 8.26 -17.82
CA TRP A 208 -6.86 9.28 -17.33
C TRP A 208 -7.59 8.79 -16.07
N GLY A 209 -8.13 7.57 -16.12
CA GLY A 209 -8.82 6.94 -14.98
C GLY A 209 -7.89 6.69 -13.80
N ALA A 210 -6.66 6.25 -14.08
CA ALA A 210 -5.66 5.97 -13.06
C ALA A 210 -5.17 7.21 -12.30
N GLN A 211 -5.20 8.38 -12.95
CA GLN A 211 -4.92 9.65 -12.31
C GLN A 211 -6.12 10.11 -11.48
N ARG A 212 -7.34 10.14 -12.05
CA ARG A 212 -8.51 10.82 -11.48
C ARG A 212 -9.40 9.99 -10.55
N ILE A 213 -9.43 8.67 -10.70
CA ILE A 213 -10.29 7.76 -9.92
C ILE A 213 -9.44 7.05 -8.85
N LYS A 214 -8.45 7.75 -8.29
CA LYS A 214 -7.65 7.24 -7.16
C LYS A 214 -8.49 7.21 -5.88
N GLY A 215 -8.52 6.04 -5.24
CA GLY A 215 -9.02 5.90 -3.87
C GLY A 215 -10.43 5.32 -3.71
N VAL A 216 -11.22 5.19 -4.77
CA VAL A 216 -12.53 4.52 -4.71
C VAL A 216 -12.32 3.01 -4.75
N SER A 217 -12.61 2.31 -3.65
CA SER A 217 -12.40 0.87 -3.53
C SER A 217 -13.67 0.17 -3.06
N ILE A 218 -14.23 -0.72 -3.89
CA ILE A 218 -15.36 -1.60 -3.50
C ILE A 218 -15.01 -2.41 -2.26
N ARG A 219 -13.76 -2.88 -2.14
CA ARG A 219 -13.31 -3.63 -0.95
C ARG A 219 -13.38 -2.80 0.34
N LYS A 220 -12.96 -1.53 0.30
CA LYS A 220 -13.08 -0.62 1.45
C LYS A 220 -14.54 -0.35 1.80
N ALA A 221 -15.38 -0.18 0.78
CA ALA A 221 -16.79 0.11 0.95
C ALA A 221 -17.58 -1.10 1.52
N ILE A 222 -17.27 -2.33 1.07
CA ILE A 222 -17.77 -3.59 1.66
C ILE A 222 -17.30 -3.72 3.11
N GLN A 223 -16.03 -3.41 3.41
CA GLN A 223 -15.51 -3.42 4.77
C GLN A 223 -16.26 -2.44 5.67
N HIS A 224 -16.58 -1.24 5.18
CA HIS A 224 -17.41 -0.26 5.91
C HIS A 224 -18.84 -0.77 6.16
N ALA A 225 -19.50 -1.36 5.14
CA ALA A 225 -20.83 -1.96 5.32
C ALA A 225 -20.84 -3.09 6.37
N LEU A 226 -19.84 -3.98 6.36
CA LEU A 226 -19.70 -5.05 7.37
C LEU A 226 -19.44 -4.49 8.78
N GLN A 227 -18.73 -3.37 8.89
CA GLN A 227 -18.48 -2.67 10.16
C GLN A 227 -19.73 -1.98 10.71
N GLU A 228 -20.60 -1.42 9.85
CA GLU A 228 -21.88 -0.85 10.29
C GLU A 228 -22.85 -1.92 10.77
N ILE A 229 -22.89 -3.09 10.13
CA ILE A 229 -23.75 -4.23 10.53
C ILE A 229 -23.34 -4.77 11.92
N THR A 230 -22.06 -4.67 12.29
CA THR A 230 -21.53 -5.21 13.55
C THR A 230 -21.58 -4.23 14.73
N LYS A 231 -21.81 -2.92 14.51
CA LYS A 231 -22.01 -1.94 15.58
C LYS A 231 -23.48 -1.89 16.02
N LYS A 232 -23.80 -2.56 17.14
CA LYS A 232 -25.09 -2.40 17.84
C LYS A 232 -25.32 -0.93 18.21
N LYS A 233 -26.52 -0.43 17.88
CA LYS A 233 -27.12 0.86 18.28
C LYS A 233 -26.69 1.28 19.69
N LYS A 234 -25.88 2.32 19.81
CA LYS A 234 -25.85 3.20 20.98
C LYS A 234 -26.58 4.49 20.59
N LYS A 235 -27.68 4.76 21.29
CA LYS A 235 -28.57 5.90 21.06
C LYS A 235 -28.10 7.08 21.93
N ASN A 236 -28.04 8.25 21.31
CA ASN A 236 -28.03 9.63 21.83
C ASN A 236 -26.92 10.08 22.80
N THR A 237 -26.12 11.06 22.34
CA THR A 237 -26.14 12.46 22.85
C THR A 237 -25.49 13.39 21.83
N GLY A 238 -26.24 14.36 21.31
CA GLY A 238 -25.89 15.79 21.19
C GLY A 238 -24.68 16.30 20.38
N ASP A 239 -23.68 15.51 20.01
CA ASP A 239 -22.49 16.03 19.33
C ASP A 239 -22.38 15.49 17.90
N ILE A 240 -22.57 16.40 16.93
CA ILE A 240 -22.39 16.18 15.50
C ILE A 240 -20.88 16.11 15.20
N ALA A 241 -20.24 15.03 15.64
CA ALA A 241 -18.86 14.71 15.29
C ALA A 241 -18.82 13.27 14.80
N GLN A 242 -19.23 13.08 13.55
CA GLN A 242 -19.15 11.80 12.83
C GLN A 242 -17.69 11.55 12.41
N LYS A 243 -16.81 11.28 13.39
CA LYS A 243 -15.45 10.80 13.14
C LYS A 243 -15.52 9.35 12.66
N ASP A 244 -14.89 9.09 11.52
CA ASP A 244 -14.58 7.76 10.93
C ASP A 244 -15.42 7.27 9.74
N THR A 245 -15.91 8.15 8.87
CA THR A 245 -16.23 7.80 7.47
C THR A 245 -15.20 8.44 6.54
N GLU A 246 -14.44 7.63 5.80
CA GLU A 246 -13.60 8.11 4.69
C GLU A 246 -14.50 8.73 3.60
N THR A 247 -14.85 9.99 3.75
CA THR A 247 -15.24 10.87 2.66
C THR A 247 -14.34 12.10 2.73
N SER A 248 -13.49 12.21 1.72
CA SER A 248 -12.39 13.16 1.47
C SER A 248 -12.84 14.62 1.31
N LEU A 249 -13.79 15.05 2.12
CA LEU A 249 -14.66 16.15 1.78
C LEU A 249 -14.71 17.17 2.91
N ILE A 250 -14.30 18.39 2.57
CA ILE A 250 -14.46 19.61 3.38
C ILE A 250 -15.93 19.74 3.80
N GLU A 251 -16.20 19.84 5.10
CA GLU A 251 -17.56 19.99 5.66
C GLU A 251 -18.09 21.43 5.57
N GLN A 252 -17.18 22.41 5.57
CA GLN A 252 -17.48 23.84 5.49
C GLN A 252 -16.47 24.59 4.61
N PHE A 253 -16.92 25.57 3.83
CA PHE A 253 -16.05 26.39 2.97
C PHE A 253 -16.43 27.87 3.07
N LEU A 254 -15.52 28.74 2.66
CA LEU A 254 -15.76 30.18 2.53
C LEU A 254 -16.43 30.49 1.19
N TYR A 255 -17.27 31.51 1.16
CA TYR A 255 -17.95 31.95 -0.04
C TYR A 255 -18.27 33.45 0.03
N PRO A 256 -17.83 34.29 -0.93
CA PRO A 256 -18.15 35.71 -0.92
C PRO A 256 -19.65 35.98 -0.87
N LYS A 257 -20.07 37.04 -0.18
CA LYS A 257 -21.48 37.38 0.05
C LYS A 257 -22.32 37.35 -1.24
N PHE A 258 -21.79 37.92 -2.32
CA PHE A 258 -22.44 38.04 -3.63
C PHE A 258 -21.83 37.11 -4.70
N GLY A 259 -21.16 36.03 -4.29
CA GLY A 259 -20.58 35.04 -5.19
C GLY A 259 -19.10 35.26 -5.53
N PRO A 260 -18.39 34.24 -6.04
CA PRO A 260 -16.97 34.24 -6.36
C PRO A 260 -16.53 35.46 -7.19
N GLY A 261 -17.37 35.97 -8.09
CA GLY A 261 -17.05 37.14 -8.90
C GLY A 261 -16.73 38.38 -8.06
N GLN A 262 -17.42 38.56 -6.94
CA GLN A 262 -17.25 39.70 -6.03
C GLN A 262 -15.80 39.82 -5.53
N LEU A 263 -15.15 38.70 -5.23
CA LEU A 263 -13.75 38.70 -4.80
C LEU A 263 -12.85 39.24 -5.92
N TRP A 264 -13.05 38.77 -7.15
CA TRP A 264 -12.19 39.11 -8.28
C TRP A 264 -12.42 40.53 -8.76
N GLU A 265 -13.65 41.03 -8.69
CA GLU A 265 -13.98 42.45 -8.90
C GLU A 265 -13.27 43.34 -7.89
N GLU A 266 -13.27 42.97 -6.60
CA GLU A 266 -12.52 43.71 -5.57
C GLU A 266 -11.00 43.69 -5.82
N VAL A 267 -10.45 42.56 -6.27
CA VAL A 267 -9.03 42.46 -6.63
C VAL A 267 -8.71 43.33 -7.84
N ALA A 268 -9.55 43.32 -8.87
CA ALA A 268 -9.40 44.16 -10.05
C ALA A 268 -9.41 45.66 -9.68
N ARG A 269 -10.34 46.06 -8.81
CA ARG A 269 -10.40 47.43 -8.26
C ARG A 269 -9.10 47.80 -7.54
N GLN A 270 -8.60 46.94 -6.66
CA GLN A 270 -7.33 47.18 -5.95
C GLN A 270 -6.12 47.23 -6.89
N VAL A 271 -6.09 46.39 -7.93
CA VAL A 271 -5.05 46.43 -8.97
C VAL A 271 -5.05 47.78 -9.68
N GLN A 272 -6.21 48.30 -10.07
CA GLN A 272 -6.33 49.62 -10.70
C GLN A 272 -5.93 50.75 -9.76
N GLU A 273 -6.32 50.70 -8.48
CA GLU A 273 -5.91 51.69 -7.47
C GLU A 273 -4.40 51.72 -7.23
N MET A 274 -3.73 50.57 -7.35
CA MET A 274 -2.28 50.45 -7.25
C MET A 274 -1.54 50.79 -8.56
N GLY A 275 -2.26 51.20 -9.62
CA GLY A 275 -1.68 51.66 -10.89
C GLY A 275 -1.59 50.60 -11.99
N GLY A 276 -2.15 49.39 -11.79
CA GLY A 276 -2.32 48.40 -12.84
C GLY A 276 -3.39 48.81 -13.85
N ILE A 277 -3.27 48.33 -15.09
CA ILE A 277 -4.19 48.66 -16.19
C ILE A 277 -4.99 47.42 -16.58
N ILE A 278 -6.30 47.57 -16.82
CA ILE A 278 -7.17 46.47 -17.29
C ILE A 278 -7.93 46.93 -18.52
N HIS A 279 -7.70 46.27 -19.65
CA HIS A 279 -8.39 46.48 -20.91
C HIS A 279 -9.44 45.38 -21.12
N MET A 280 -10.71 45.74 -20.94
CA MET A 280 -11.85 44.85 -21.19
C MET A 280 -12.20 44.79 -22.68
N HIS A 281 -12.89 43.74 -23.11
CA HIS A 281 -13.25 43.49 -24.50
C HIS A 281 -12.07 43.32 -25.48
N HIS A 282 -10.83 43.18 -24.99
CA HIS A 282 -9.64 43.05 -25.82
C HIS A 282 -9.25 41.58 -26.00
N GLU A 283 -9.45 41.06 -27.21
CA GLU A 283 -9.07 39.70 -27.59
C GLU A 283 -7.66 39.68 -28.16
N VAL A 284 -6.75 38.93 -27.55
CA VAL A 284 -5.39 38.74 -28.07
C VAL A 284 -5.44 37.93 -29.37
N LYS A 285 -4.82 38.47 -30.43
CA LYS A 285 -4.75 37.83 -31.76
C LYS A 285 -3.34 37.42 -32.15
N GLN A 286 -2.35 38.23 -31.81
CA GLN A 286 -0.96 38.01 -32.21
C GLN A 286 -0.01 38.19 -31.04
N ILE A 287 0.99 37.32 -30.96
CA ILE A 287 2.05 37.33 -29.97
C ILE A 287 3.36 37.42 -30.73
N HIS A 288 4.00 38.57 -30.66
CA HIS A 288 5.22 38.85 -31.41
C HIS A 288 6.42 38.29 -30.66
N THR A 289 7.26 37.55 -31.38
CA THR A 289 8.45 36.94 -30.80
C THR A 289 9.71 37.33 -31.57
N PHE A 290 10.81 37.48 -30.86
CA PHE A 290 12.13 37.75 -31.42
C PHE A 290 13.21 37.12 -30.53
N ASN A 291 14.17 36.41 -31.14
CA ASN A 291 15.28 35.74 -30.43
C ASN A 291 14.83 34.94 -29.19
N ASN A 292 13.82 34.07 -29.34
CA ASN A 292 13.25 33.26 -28.23
C ASN A 292 12.73 34.08 -27.04
N SER A 293 12.29 35.31 -27.26
CA SER A 293 11.57 36.11 -26.27
C SER A 293 10.29 36.68 -26.88
N VAL A 294 9.25 36.83 -26.06
CA VAL A 294 8.04 37.56 -26.47
C VAL A 294 8.35 39.05 -26.35
N THR A 295 8.05 39.84 -27.37
CA THR A 295 8.36 41.28 -27.40
C THR A 295 7.12 42.15 -27.28
N ALA A 296 6.01 41.72 -27.89
CA ALA A 296 4.75 42.46 -27.87
C ALA A 296 3.54 41.55 -28.06
N ILE A 297 2.36 42.07 -27.73
CA ILE A 297 1.05 41.46 -28.00
C ILE A 297 0.18 42.44 -28.78
N THR A 298 -0.47 41.95 -29.84
CA THR A 298 -1.59 42.67 -30.48
C THR A 298 -2.91 42.10 -29.99
N ALA A 299 -3.75 42.96 -29.44
CA ALA A 299 -5.13 42.65 -29.07
C ALA A 299 -6.12 43.50 -29.86
N VAL A 300 -7.29 42.96 -30.15
CA VAL A 300 -8.38 43.63 -30.87
C VAL A 300 -9.53 43.86 -29.93
N ASN A 301 -10.01 45.10 -29.84
CA ASN A 301 -11.23 45.41 -29.11
C ASN A 301 -12.45 44.85 -29.88
N LYS A 302 -13.16 43.88 -29.31
CA LYS A 302 -14.29 43.21 -29.94
C LYS A 302 -15.52 44.10 -30.19
N GLN A 303 -15.58 45.28 -29.56
CA GLN A 303 -16.69 46.22 -29.74
C GLN A 303 -16.38 47.26 -30.83
N THR A 304 -15.14 47.74 -30.91
CA THR A 304 -14.74 48.81 -31.84
C THR A 304 -13.96 48.30 -33.05
N ASN A 305 -13.45 47.05 -33.01
CA ASN A 305 -12.47 46.47 -33.93
C ASN A 305 -11.12 47.22 -33.99
N GLU A 306 -10.82 48.06 -33.00
CA GLU A 306 -9.52 48.74 -32.91
C GLU A 306 -8.43 47.80 -32.43
N GLU A 307 -7.24 47.89 -33.05
CA GLU A 307 -6.05 47.15 -32.65
C GLU A 307 -5.24 47.91 -31.60
N LEU A 308 -4.77 47.18 -30.59
CA LEU A 308 -3.90 47.67 -29.53
C LEU A 308 -2.63 46.82 -29.51
N LEU A 309 -1.50 47.44 -29.85
CA LEU A 309 -0.17 46.84 -29.72
C LEU A 309 0.46 47.23 -28.38
N LEU A 310 0.86 46.24 -27.59
CA LEU A 310 1.52 46.44 -26.30
C LEU A 310 2.86 45.72 -26.24
N GLU A 311 3.93 46.52 -26.12
CA GLU A 311 5.25 46.02 -25.75
C GLU A 311 5.35 45.79 -24.23
N GLY A 312 6.11 44.77 -23.83
CA GLY A 312 6.30 44.43 -22.42
C GLY A 312 7.57 43.62 -22.16
N ASP A 313 7.96 43.56 -20.90
CA ASP A 313 9.14 42.83 -20.44
C ASP A 313 8.79 41.39 -20.04
N TYR A 314 7.62 41.20 -19.43
CA TYR A 314 7.12 39.89 -18.98
C TYR A 314 5.72 39.64 -19.53
N PHE A 315 5.41 38.37 -19.80
CA PHE A 315 4.14 37.97 -20.38
C PHE A 315 3.54 36.82 -19.58
N PHE A 316 2.31 36.96 -19.12
CA PHE A 316 1.57 35.88 -18.46
C PHE A 316 0.41 35.45 -19.32
N SER A 317 0.31 34.16 -19.58
CA SER A 317 -0.80 33.59 -20.34
C SER A 317 -1.70 32.75 -19.45
N THR A 318 -2.97 33.15 -19.33
CA THR A 318 -4.04 32.33 -18.74
C THR A 318 -5.02 31.80 -19.79
N MET A 319 -4.88 32.23 -21.06
CA MET A 319 -5.72 31.83 -22.19
C MET A 319 -5.47 30.35 -22.57
N PRO A 320 -6.38 29.69 -23.30
CA PRO A 320 -6.17 28.33 -23.80
C PRO A 320 -4.86 28.19 -24.58
N VAL A 321 -4.05 27.17 -24.27
CA VAL A 321 -2.77 26.90 -24.96
C VAL A 321 -2.94 26.80 -26.48
N LYS A 322 -4.08 26.26 -26.95
CA LYS A 322 -4.35 26.14 -28.40
C LYS A 322 -4.44 27.50 -29.09
N GLU A 323 -5.02 28.48 -28.41
CA GLU A 323 -5.14 29.84 -28.92
C GLU A 323 -3.81 30.60 -28.77
N LEU A 324 -3.06 30.32 -27.69
CA LEU A 324 -1.75 30.92 -27.47
C LEU A 324 -0.79 30.54 -28.60
N VAL A 325 -0.66 29.24 -28.87
CA VAL A 325 0.24 28.72 -29.92
C VAL A 325 -0.21 29.21 -31.30
N ALA A 326 -1.51 29.26 -31.58
CA ALA A 326 -2.04 29.80 -32.83
C ALA A 326 -1.77 31.30 -33.02
N GLY A 327 -1.61 32.07 -31.92
CA GLY A 327 -1.32 33.49 -31.95
C GLY A 327 0.17 33.84 -32.10
N ILE A 328 1.09 32.92 -31.82
CA ILE A 328 2.54 33.19 -31.88
C ILE A 328 2.97 33.47 -33.32
N GLN A 329 3.52 34.66 -33.54
CA GLN A 329 4.14 35.07 -34.80
C GLN A 329 5.62 34.66 -34.77
N GLY A 330 5.99 33.66 -35.58
CA GLY A 330 7.35 33.12 -35.68
C GLY A 330 7.36 31.67 -36.17
N ASP A 331 8.54 31.05 -36.19
CA ASP A 331 8.73 29.65 -36.59
C ASP A 331 8.30 28.70 -35.46
N VAL A 332 6.97 28.55 -35.26
CA VAL A 332 6.42 27.50 -34.38
C VAL A 332 6.55 26.15 -35.10
N PRO A 333 7.22 25.14 -34.52
CA PRO A 333 7.35 23.82 -35.15
C PRO A 333 5.99 23.21 -35.51
N LEU A 334 5.89 22.58 -36.69
CA LEU A 334 4.62 21.99 -37.18
C LEU A 334 4.01 20.99 -36.19
N ASP A 335 4.84 20.16 -35.56
CA ASP A 335 4.40 19.23 -34.50
C ASP A 335 3.73 19.97 -33.33
N VAL A 336 4.31 21.09 -32.88
CA VAL A 336 3.76 21.89 -31.78
C VAL A 336 2.42 22.51 -32.18
N GLN A 337 2.30 23.00 -33.41
CA GLN A 337 1.04 23.54 -33.95
C GLN A 337 -0.04 22.46 -34.00
N GLU A 338 0.29 21.27 -34.52
CA GLU A 338 -0.63 20.13 -34.61
C GLU A 338 -1.10 19.69 -33.23
N ILE A 339 -0.17 19.49 -32.28
CA ILE A 339 -0.50 19.08 -30.92
C ILE A 339 -1.38 20.12 -30.24
N ALA A 340 -1.00 21.40 -30.29
CA ALA A 340 -1.74 22.47 -29.65
C ALA A 340 -3.15 22.62 -30.25
N ALA A 341 -3.30 22.55 -31.57
CA ALA A 341 -4.60 22.58 -32.24
C ALA A 341 -5.49 21.38 -31.84
N GLY A 342 -4.88 20.21 -31.67
CA GLY A 342 -5.54 18.97 -31.23
C GLY A 342 -5.84 18.87 -29.74
N LEU A 343 -5.41 19.83 -28.91
CA LEU A 343 -5.80 19.87 -27.49
C LEU A 343 -7.31 20.09 -27.34
N GLN A 344 -7.94 19.22 -26.57
CA GLN A 344 -9.38 19.21 -26.39
C GLN A 344 -9.80 19.97 -25.13
N TYR A 345 -10.90 20.71 -25.26
CA TYR A 345 -11.52 21.47 -24.19
C TYR A 345 -13.01 21.16 -24.20
N ARG A 346 -13.62 21.13 -23.03
CA ARG A 346 -15.07 21.02 -22.87
C ARG A 346 -15.64 22.39 -22.57
N ASP A 347 -16.75 22.72 -23.21
CA ASP A 347 -17.55 23.91 -22.94
C ASP A 347 -18.72 23.53 -22.01
N PHE A 348 -19.45 24.50 -21.50
CA PHE A 348 -20.78 24.20 -20.96
C PHE A 348 -21.74 25.37 -21.14
N ILE A 349 -23.01 25.02 -21.12
CA ILE A 349 -24.12 25.97 -21.04
C ILE A 349 -24.68 25.90 -19.62
N THR A 350 -24.86 27.06 -18.98
CA THR A 350 -25.60 27.16 -17.73
C THR A 350 -26.93 27.88 -17.96
N VAL A 351 -28.00 27.28 -17.45
CA VAL A 351 -29.35 27.85 -17.51
C VAL A 351 -29.77 28.18 -16.09
N GLY A 352 -30.00 29.47 -15.82
CA GLY A 352 -30.62 29.92 -14.58
C GLY A 352 -32.13 29.81 -14.70
N VAL A 353 -32.79 29.13 -13.76
CA VAL A 353 -34.24 28.96 -13.71
C VAL A 353 -34.75 29.49 -12.38
N LEU A 354 -35.62 30.52 -12.43
CA LEU A 354 -36.28 31.11 -11.27
C LEU A 354 -37.59 30.37 -11.05
N LEU A 355 -37.78 29.85 -9.84
CA LEU A 355 -38.92 29.03 -9.47
C LEU A 355 -39.63 29.64 -8.27
N LYS A 356 -40.96 29.49 -8.21
CA LYS A 356 -41.75 29.74 -6.99
C LYS A 356 -41.33 28.79 -5.86
N ARG A 357 -41.05 27.53 -6.21
CA ARG A 357 -40.64 26.47 -5.27
C ARG A 357 -40.09 25.26 -6.02
N LEU A 358 -39.39 24.41 -5.29
CA LEU A 358 -38.99 23.07 -5.72
C LEU A 358 -40.03 22.03 -5.29
N SER A 359 -40.10 20.91 -6.02
CA SER A 359 -40.99 19.79 -5.65
C SER A 359 -40.59 19.13 -4.32
N HIS A 360 -39.31 19.24 -3.94
CA HIS A 360 -38.77 18.78 -2.66
C HIS A 360 -38.56 19.99 -1.72
N LYS A 361 -39.38 20.09 -0.66
CA LYS A 361 -39.41 21.27 0.22
C LYS A 361 -38.17 21.46 1.11
N ASP A 362 -37.41 20.41 1.40
CA ASP A 362 -36.29 20.44 2.35
C ASP A 362 -34.90 20.27 1.68
N MET A 363 -34.71 20.83 0.48
CA MET A 363 -33.45 20.66 -0.26
C MET A 363 -32.38 21.66 0.17
N GLN A 364 -31.43 21.20 0.98
CA GLN A 364 -30.31 22.01 1.50
C GLN A 364 -29.02 21.86 0.67
N ASP A 365 -29.06 21.18 -0.47
CA ASP A 365 -27.88 20.95 -1.31
C ASP A 365 -27.36 22.26 -1.89
N THR A 366 -26.04 22.43 -1.88
CA THR A 366 -25.41 23.50 -2.65
C THR A 366 -25.35 23.11 -4.13
N TRP A 367 -24.96 21.86 -4.43
CA TRP A 367 -25.02 21.31 -5.78
C TRP A 367 -25.32 19.81 -5.80
N ILE A 368 -25.94 19.36 -6.89
CA ILE A 368 -26.38 17.98 -7.09
C ILE A 368 -25.86 17.49 -8.44
N TYR A 369 -25.22 16.33 -8.46
CA TYR A 369 -24.81 15.66 -9.69
C TYR A 369 -25.98 14.88 -10.28
N ILE A 370 -26.31 15.10 -11.55
CA ILE A 370 -27.45 14.44 -12.21
C ILE A 370 -26.94 13.29 -13.08
N GLN A 371 -27.13 12.06 -12.59
CA GLN A 371 -26.77 10.83 -13.29
C GLN A 371 -27.96 10.12 -13.93
N GLU A 372 -29.11 10.80 -14.00
CA GLU A 372 -30.26 10.30 -14.76
C GLU A 372 -29.91 10.18 -16.26
N ARG A 373 -30.20 9.01 -16.84
CA ARG A 373 -29.94 8.69 -18.25
C ARG A 373 -30.88 9.41 -19.21
N GLU A 374 -32.07 9.75 -18.74
CA GLU A 374 -33.14 10.30 -19.56
C GLU A 374 -32.99 11.80 -19.84
N VAL A 375 -31.95 12.42 -19.29
CA VAL A 375 -31.69 13.87 -19.37
C VAL A 375 -30.22 14.16 -19.60
N THR A 376 -29.95 15.30 -20.21
CA THR A 376 -28.63 15.78 -20.60
C THR A 376 -27.99 16.68 -19.54
N VAL A 377 -28.79 17.33 -18.68
CA VAL A 377 -28.28 18.10 -17.54
C VAL A 377 -27.35 17.24 -16.69
N GLY A 378 -26.19 17.80 -16.35
CA GLY A 378 -25.13 17.10 -15.63
C GLY A 378 -25.02 17.52 -14.16
N ARG A 379 -25.33 18.78 -13.86
CA ARG A 379 -25.26 19.32 -12.49
C ARG A 379 -26.33 20.38 -12.26
N LEU A 380 -26.86 20.39 -11.04
CA LEU A 380 -27.72 21.46 -10.53
C LEU A 380 -27.00 22.22 -9.42
N GLN A 381 -27.19 23.53 -9.35
CA GLN A 381 -26.79 24.40 -8.26
C GLN A 381 -28.01 25.11 -7.69
N ILE A 382 -28.12 25.18 -6.36
CA ILE A 382 -29.22 25.89 -5.69
C ILE A 382 -28.62 27.15 -5.07
N PHE A 383 -28.72 28.28 -5.76
CA PHE A 383 -27.97 29.49 -5.41
C PHE A 383 -28.38 30.08 -4.05
N ASN A 384 -29.64 29.89 -3.63
CA ASN A 384 -30.12 30.22 -2.29
C ASN A 384 -29.23 29.61 -1.18
N ASN A 385 -28.77 28.38 -1.39
CA ASN A 385 -27.99 27.62 -0.41
C ASN A 385 -26.49 27.98 -0.43
N TRP A 386 -26.01 28.60 -1.51
CA TRP A 386 -24.66 29.17 -1.57
C TRP A 386 -24.60 30.49 -0.81
N SER A 387 -25.58 31.36 -1.03
CA SER A 387 -25.78 32.58 -0.23
C SER A 387 -27.20 33.10 -0.42
N PRO A 388 -27.87 33.58 0.65
CA PRO A 388 -29.19 34.18 0.55
C PRO A 388 -29.17 35.46 -0.30
N PHE A 389 -28.00 36.08 -0.49
CA PHE A 389 -27.81 37.29 -1.31
C PHE A 389 -27.61 36.99 -2.80
N MET A 390 -27.61 35.71 -3.19
CA MET A 390 -27.58 35.31 -4.59
C MET A 390 -28.96 35.42 -5.26
N VAL A 391 -30.02 35.63 -4.49
CA VAL A 391 -31.40 35.67 -4.98
C VAL A 391 -32.01 37.00 -4.60
N ASN A 392 -32.73 37.62 -5.53
CA ASN A 392 -33.34 38.92 -5.32
C ASN A 392 -34.57 38.85 -4.40
N ASP A 393 -35.40 37.83 -4.59
CA ASP A 393 -36.57 37.54 -3.75
C ASP A 393 -36.32 36.26 -2.91
N PRO A 394 -36.16 36.38 -1.57
CA PRO A 394 -35.90 35.25 -0.68
C PRO A 394 -36.96 34.13 -0.72
N ASP A 395 -38.19 34.43 -1.14
CA ASP A 395 -39.28 33.45 -1.22
C ASP A 395 -39.25 32.63 -2.52
N THR A 396 -38.33 32.93 -3.44
CA THR A 396 -38.13 32.21 -4.71
C THR A 396 -36.87 31.36 -4.69
N MET A 397 -36.84 30.31 -5.52
CA MET A 397 -35.69 29.42 -5.68
C MET A 397 -34.96 29.72 -7.00
N TRP A 398 -33.67 29.99 -6.92
CA TRP A 398 -32.82 30.24 -8.09
C TRP A 398 -31.91 29.03 -8.35
N VAL A 399 -32.16 28.32 -9.45
CA VAL A 399 -31.49 27.07 -9.79
C VAL A 399 -30.62 27.25 -11.03
N GLY A 400 -29.33 26.92 -10.92
CA GLY A 400 -28.42 26.83 -12.06
C GLY A 400 -28.37 25.40 -12.59
N MET A 401 -28.67 25.21 -13.87
CA MET A 401 -28.61 23.92 -14.56
C MET A 401 -27.42 23.92 -15.52
N GLU A 402 -26.50 22.98 -15.36
CA GLU A 402 -25.29 22.90 -16.18
C GLU A 402 -25.34 21.73 -17.16
N PHE A 403 -25.09 22.06 -18.42
CA PHE A 403 -25.05 21.15 -19.56
C PHE A 403 -23.65 21.16 -20.17
N PHE A 404 -22.95 20.04 -20.08
CA PHE A 404 -21.64 19.90 -20.70
C PHE A 404 -21.82 19.71 -22.21
N CYS A 405 -21.16 20.53 -23.02
CA CYS A 405 -21.24 20.52 -24.49
C CYS A 405 -19.96 21.09 -25.10
N ASN A 406 -19.82 21.03 -26.42
CA ASN A 406 -18.75 21.69 -27.17
C ASN A 406 -19.41 22.72 -28.10
N GLU A 407 -18.65 23.74 -28.49
CA GLU A 407 -19.07 24.70 -29.53
C GLU A 407 -19.55 24.02 -30.83
N THR A 408 -19.01 22.83 -31.13
CA THR A 408 -19.36 22.03 -32.31
C THR A 408 -20.62 21.19 -32.16
N ASP A 409 -21.14 21.03 -30.94
CA ASP A 409 -22.29 20.16 -30.68
C ASP A 409 -23.58 20.85 -31.13
N ALA A 410 -24.53 20.09 -31.69
CA ALA A 410 -25.82 20.64 -32.14
C ALA A 410 -26.57 21.40 -31.02
N PHE A 411 -26.39 20.96 -29.76
CA PHE A 411 -26.99 21.59 -28.59
C PHE A 411 -26.48 23.03 -28.36
N TRP A 412 -25.20 23.31 -28.65
CA TRP A 412 -24.63 24.66 -28.48
C TRP A 412 -25.21 25.69 -29.45
N GLN A 413 -25.60 25.22 -30.63
CA GLN A 413 -26.11 26.03 -31.75
C GLN A 413 -27.60 26.36 -31.63
N LEU A 414 -28.31 25.78 -30.65
CA LEU A 414 -29.70 26.12 -30.36
C LEU A 414 -29.83 27.55 -29.85
N SER A 415 -30.99 28.16 -30.07
CA SER A 415 -31.34 29.46 -29.48
C SER A 415 -31.48 29.38 -27.96
N ASP A 416 -31.36 30.52 -27.29
CA ASP A 416 -31.48 30.59 -25.83
C ASP A 416 -32.88 30.16 -25.36
N GLU A 417 -33.91 30.47 -26.14
CA GLU A 417 -35.30 30.08 -25.89
C GLU A 417 -35.46 28.55 -25.96
N GLU A 418 -34.91 27.90 -27.00
CA GLU A 418 -34.97 26.44 -27.14
C GLU A 418 -34.22 25.72 -26.02
N ILE A 419 -33.06 26.24 -25.62
CA ILE A 419 -32.27 25.71 -24.51
C ILE A 419 -33.03 25.86 -23.18
N ALA A 420 -33.64 27.02 -22.94
CA ALA A 420 -34.43 27.25 -21.73
C ALA A 420 -35.63 26.30 -21.63
N VAL A 421 -36.36 26.11 -22.74
CA VAL A 421 -37.47 25.15 -22.82
C VAL A 421 -36.98 23.72 -22.53
N LEU A 422 -35.85 23.31 -23.11
CA LEU A 422 -35.28 22.00 -22.83
C LEU A 422 -34.93 21.85 -21.34
N ALA A 423 -34.23 22.83 -20.76
CA ALA A 423 -33.81 22.79 -19.37
C ALA A 423 -35.01 22.68 -18.41
N ILE A 424 -36.06 23.47 -18.63
CA ILE A 424 -37.31 23.40 -17.85
C ILE A 424 -37.95 22.00 -17.99
N SER A 425 -38.03 21.48 -19.22
CA SER A 425 -38.61 20.16 -19.48
C SER A 425 -37.81 19.03 -18.81
N GLU A 426 -36.48 19.13 -18.78
CA GLU A 426 -35.62 18.14 -18.11
C GLU A 426 -35.75 18.24 -16.60
N LEU A 427 -35.87 19.44 -16.03
CA LEU A 427 -36.08 19.66 -14.60
C LEU A 427 -37.41 19.08 -14.11
N GLU A 428 -38.45 19.20 -14.95
CA GLU A 428 -39.77 18.59 -14.73
C GLU A 428 -39.74 17.08 -14.90
N LYS A 429 -39.18 16.59 -16.01
CA LYS A 429 -38.96 15.15 -16.24
C LYS A 429 -38.19 14.52 -15.09
N ILE A 430 -37.23 15.26 -14.54
CA ILE A 430 -36.58 15.20 -13.22
C ILE A 430 -37.37 14.73 -12.01
N GLY A 431 -38.58 15.26 -11.88
CA GLY A 431 -39.36 15.34 -10.65
C GLY A 431 -38.81 16.32 -9.61
N LEU A 432 -38.00 17.32 -10.02
CA LEU A 432 -37.38 18.26 -9.07
C LEU A 432 -38.09 19.63 -9.01
N ALA A 433 -38.76 20.04 -10.08
CA ALA A 433 -39.68 21.19 -10.11
C ALA A 433 -40.80 20.90 -11.12
N ASN A 434 -41.90 21.66 -11.11
CA ASN A 434 -42.91 21.61 -12.16
C ASN A 434 -42.72 22.81 -13.10
N ALA A 435 -43.06 22.67 -14.38
CA ALA A 435 -42.97 23.77 -15.34
C ALA A 435 -43.85 24.97 -14.94
N GLU A 436 -44.99 24.74 -14.28
CA GLU A 436 -45.92 25.77 -13.76
C GLU A 436 -45.34 26.64 -12.62
N ASP A 437 -44.29 26.16 -11.95
CA ASP A 437 -43.62 26.89 -10.89
C ASP A 437 -42.51 27.82 -11.44
N VAL A 438 -42.20 27.78 -12.75
CA VAL A 438 -41.19 28.64 -13.39
C VAL A 438 -41.69 30.08 -13.53
N LEU A 439 -40.85 31.03 -13.11
CA LEU A 439 -41.09 32.47 -13.15
C LEU A 439 -40.28 33.17 -14.25
N ASP A 440 -39.02 32.78 -14.44
CA ASP A 440 -38.09 33.37 -15.42
C ASP A 440 -36.93 32.41 -15.69
N SER A 441 -36.21 32.60 -16.80
CA SER A 441 -35.01 31.83 -17.13
C SER A 441 -33.99 32.63 -17.95
N THR A 442 -32.72 32.28 -17.83
CA THR A 442 -31.63 32.86 -18.64
C THR A 442 -30.61 31.81 -19.04
N VAL A 443 -29.99 31.96 -20.20
CA VAL A 443 -28.98 31.03 -20.72
C VAL A 443 -27.62 31.73 -20.80
N LEU A 444 -26.54 31.00 -20.47
CA LEU A 444 -25.17 31.48 -20.58
C LEU A 444 -24.28 30.40 -21.21
N ARG A 445 -23.55 30.77 -22.26
CA ARG A 445 -22.53 29.92 -22.92
C ARG A 445 -21.16 30.22 -22.33
N VAL A 446 -20.40 29.17 -21.99
CA VAL A 446 -19.10 29.29 -21.35
C VAL A 446 -18.09 28.40 -22.07
N GLU A 447 -17.14 29.05 -22.75
CA GLU A 447 -16.11 28.39 -23.54
C GLU A 447 -14.97 27.83 -22.67
N LYS A 448 -14.40 26.72 -23.11
CA LYS A 448 -13.13 26.11 -22.71
C LYS A 448 -13.01 25.91 -21.21
N THR A 449 -14.10 25.45 -20.60
CA THR A 449 -14.25 25.32 -19.16
C THR A 449 -13.45 24.14 -18.58
N TYR A 450 -13.28 23.04 -19.31
CA TYR A 450 -12.52 21.88 -18.84
C TYR A 450 -11.43 21.47 -19.84
N PRO A 451 -10.13 21.61 -19.53
CA PRO A 451 -9.09 20.98 -20.33
C PRO A 451 -9.20 19.45 -20.19
N ALA A 452 -9.16 18.75 -21.33
CA ALA A 452 -9.31 17.30 -21.41
C ALA A 452 -7.95 16.62 -21.55
N TYR A 453 -7.71 15.55 -20.78
CA TYR A 453 -6.44 14.82 -20.80
C TYR A 453 -6.51 13.58 -21.72
N PHE A 454 -6.96 13.80 -22.94
CA PHE A 454 -7.02 12.80 -24.01
C PHE A 454 -6.89 13.51 -25.37
N GLY A 455 -6.82 12.75 -26.47
CA GLY A 455 -6.43 13.30 -27.77
C GLY A 455 -4.95 13.66 -27.80
N ALA A 456 -4.61 14.87 -28.24
CA ALA A 456 -3.21 15.30 -28.37
C ALA A 456 -2.47 15.50 -27.02
N TYR A 457 -3.16 15.40 -25.88
CA TYR A 457 -2.59 15.66 -24.56
C TYR A 457 -1.39 14.76 -24.20
N GLU A 458 -1.32 13.53 -24.70
CA GLU A 458 -0.17 12.63 -24.44
C GLU A 458 1.17 13.21 -24.90
N ARG A 459 1.15 14.13 -25.87
CA ARG A 459 2.32 14.86 -26.39
C ARG A 459 2.42 16.29 -25.88
N PHE A 460 1.64 16.67 -24.85
CA PHE A 460 1.60 18.05 -24.33
C PHE A 460 2.97 18.54 -23.85
N ASP A 461 3.85 17.65 -23.38
CA ASP A 461 5.21 18.01 -22.97
C ASP A 461 6.05 18.63 -24.09
N GLU A 462 5.74 18.35 -25.37
CA GLU A 462 6.40 19.01 -26.51
C GLU A 462 5.97 20.48 -26.62
N VAL A 463 4.68 20.78 -26.45
CA VAL A 463 4.16 22.16 -26.41
C VAL A 463 4.73 22.91 -25.22
N ARG A 464 4.77 22.26 -24.06
CA ARG A 464 5.40 22.81 -22.86
C ARG A 464 6.87 23.15 -23.12
N THR A 465 7.64 22.20 -23.65
CA THR A 465 9.07 22.38 -23.94
C THR A 465 9.31 23.56 -24.86
N PHE A 466 8.49 23.70 -25.91
CA PHE A 466 8.53 24.87 -26.79
C PHE A 466 8.23 26.17 -26.05
N THR A 467 7.12 26.23 -25.31
CA THR A 467 6.74 27.47 -24.60
C THR A 467 7.72 27.84 -23.48
N ASP A 468 8.37 26.87 -22.83
CA ASP A 468 9.32 27.12 -21.75
C ASP A 468 10.63 27.77 -22.26
N GLN A 469 10.93 27.70 -23.57
CA GLN A 469 12.08 28.37 -24.21
C GLN A 469 11.98 29.90 -24.14
N PHE A 470 10.77 30.45 -24.11
CA PHE A 470 10.56 31.88 -23.93
C PHE A 470 10.79 32.25 -22.46
N GLU A 471 11.95 32.84 -22.14
CA GLU A 471 12.32 33.14 -20.75
C GLU A 471 11.30 34.02 -20.05
N ASN A 472 10.67 34.95 -20.79
CA ASN A 472 9.75 35.94 -20.26
C ASN A 472 8.25 35.60 -20.42
N LEU A 473 7.90 34.40 -20.90
CA LEU A 473 6.51 33.95 -21.04
C LEU A 473 6.15 32.93 -19.95
N PHE A 474 5.14 33.22 -19.14
CA PHE A 474 4.69 32.38 -18.03
C PHE A 474 3.28 31.86 -18.27
N LEU A 475 3.16 30.56 -18.51
CA LEU A 475 1.88 29.87 -18.61
C LEU A 475 1.38 29.56 -17.20
N VAL A 476 0.24 30.13 -16.82
CA VAL A 476 -0.33 29.99 -15.48
C VAL A 476 -1.83 29.76 -15.52
N GLY A 477 -2.39 29.24 -14.43
CA GLY A 477 -3.82 28.98 -14.32
C GLY A 477 -4.28 27.71 -15.05
N ARG A 478 -5.58 27.60 -15.25
CA ARG A 478 -6.24 26.38 -15.74
C ARG A 478 -6.00 26.14 -17.22
N ASN A 479 -6.41 27.07 -18.06
CA ASN A 479 -6.31 26.92 -19.51
C ASN A 479 -4.93 27.30 -20.05
N GLY A 480 -4.26 28.26 -19.42
CA GLY A 480 -2.87 28.63 -19.72
C GLY A 480 -1.88 27.49 -19.57
N MET A 481 -2.12 26.56 -18.62
CA MET A 481 -1.27 25.38 -18.43
C MET A 481 -1.90 24.09 -18.97
N HIS A 482 -3.08 24.16 -19.59
CA HIS A 482 -3.90 22.99 -19.92
C HIS A 482 -4.04 22.00 -18.74
N LYS A 483 -4.22 22.53 -17.53
CA LYS A 483 -4.38 21.76 -16.28
C LYS A 483 -5.76 21.99 -15.71
N TYR A 484 -6.48 20.92 -15.35
CA TYR A 484 -7.76 20.98 -14.66
C TYR A 484 -7.53 21.43 -13.20
N ASN A 485 -7.26 22.73 -13.04
CA ASN A 485 -6.97 23.40 -11.80
C ASN A 485 -8.25 23.98 -11.18
N ASN A 486 -8.33 23.97 -9.85
CA ASN A 486 -9.28 24.82 -9.12
C ASN A 486 -8.71 26.24 -8.99
N ALA A 487 -9.49 27.18 -8.45
CA ALA A 487 -9.06 28.57 -8.30
C ALA A 487 -7.77 28.70 -7.46
N ASP A 488 -7.66 27.98 -6.35
CA ASP A 488 -6.48 28.02 -5.48
C ASP A 488 -5.18 27.58 -6.16
N HIS A 489 -5.22 26.49 -6.92
CA HIS A 489 -4.08 26.02 -7.71
C HIS A 489 -3.71 27.03 -8.80
N SER A 490 -4.72 27.63 -9.45
CA SER A 490 -4.51 28.68 -10.46
C SER A 490 -3.81 29.90 -9.86
N MET A 491 -4.20 30.31 -8.65
CA MET A 491 -3.54 31.39 -7.90
C MET A 491 -2.10 31.03 -7.54
N LEU A 492 -1.85 29.82 -7.03
CA LEU A 492 -0.50 29.38 -6.67
C LEU A 492 0.45 29.42 -7.86
N THR A 493 -0.01 29.03 -9.07
CA THR A 493 0.82 29.12 -10.27
C THR A 493 1.23 30.54 -10.61
N ALA A 494 0.31 31.51 -10.44
CA ALA A 494 0.61 32.93 -10.62
C ALA A 494 1.54 33.47 -9.51
N MET A 495 1.27 33.13 -8.26
CA MET A 495 2.10 33.51 -7.10
C MET A 495 3.55 33.05 -7.25
N VAL A 496 3.77 31.79 -7.66
CA VAL A 496 5.11 31.22 -7.87
C VAL A 496 5.79 31.81 -9.11
N ALA A 497 5.03 32.14 -10.17
CA ALA A 497 5.59 32.85 -11.32
C ALA A 497 6.10 34.25 -10.93
N VAL A 498 5.37 34.98 -10.07
CA VAL A 498 5.84 36.26 -9.53
C VAL A 498 7.01 36.09 -8.57
N ASP A 499 7.04 35.02 -7.76
CA ASP A 499 8.21 34.68 -6.93
C ASP A 499 9.47 34.50 -7.79
N ASN A 500 9.34 33.80 -8.92
CA ASN A 500 10.43 33.59 -9.87
C ASN A 500 10.92 34.91 -10.46
N ILE A 501 10.01 35.78 -10.92
CA ILE A 501 10.37 37.09 -11.48
C ILE A 501 11.07 37.96 -10.42
N ALA A 502 10.54 38.03 -9.21
CA ALA A 502 11.14 38.81 -8.12
C ALA A 502 12.54 38.29 -7.72
N ALA A 503 12.78 36.99 -7.87
CA ALA A 503 14.07 36.35 -7.59
C ALA A 503 15.01 36.25 -8.79
N GLY A 504 14.61 36.73 -9.98
CA GLY A 504 15.39 36.60 -11.22
C GLY A 504 15.53 35.17 -11.73
N VAL A 505 14.61 34.27 -11.38
CA VAL A 505 14.59 32.87 -11.81
C VAL A 505 13.80 32.74 -13.11
N THR A 506 14.44 32.23 -14.17
CA THR A 506 13.80 32.05 -15.49
C THR A 506 13.27 30.64 -15.74
N THR A 507 13.72 29.66 -14.94
CA THR A 507 13.22 28.28 -15.00
C THR A 507 11.79 28.17 -14.47
N LYS A 508 10.96 27.33 -15.09
CA LYS A 508 9.51 27.24 -14.83
C LYS A 508 9.08 25.92 -14.16
N GLU A 509 10.01 25.02 -13.86
CA GLU A 509 9.73 23.68 -13.33
C GLU A 509 8.91 23.73 -12.02
N ASN A 510 9.20 24.68 -11.14
CA ASN A 510 8.45 24.86 -9.90
C ASN A 510 6.98 25.23 -10.13
N ILE A 511 6.68 26.06 -11.13
CA ILE A 511 5.30 26.39 -11.54
C ILE A 511 4.59 25.13 -12.05
N TRP A 512 5.25 24.36 -12.92
CA TRP A 512 4.73 23.10 -13.46
C TRP A 512 4.60 22.00 -12.40
N SER A 513 5.37 22.04 -11.32
CA SER A 513 5.28 21.07 -10.21
C SER A 513 4.04 21.23 -9.33
N ILE A 514 3.33 22.37 -9.43
CA ILE A 514 2.09 22.61 -8.70
C ILE A 514 1.02 21.65 -9.25
N ASN A 515 0.73 20.64 -8.45
CA ASN A 515 -0.15 19.53 -8.79
C ASN A 515 -1.51 19.67 -8.13
N THR A 516 -2.55 19.27 -8.85
CA THR A 516 -3.96 19.34 -8.44
C THR A 516 -4.34 18.35 -7.32
N GLU A 517 -3.47 17.39 -7.01
CA GLU A 517 -3.74 16.30 -6.05
C GLU A 517 -2.70 16.14 -4.93
N GLN A 518 -1.55 16.82 -4.99
CA GLN A 518 -0.45 16.66 -4.01
C GLN A 518 -0.11 17.98 -3.31
N GLU A 519 0.26 17.84 -2.03
CA GLU A 519 0.65 18.94 -1.14
C GLU A 519 1.80 19.76 -1.76
N TYR A 520 1.58 21.04 -2.02
CA TYR A 520 2.66 22.01 -2.10
C TYR A 520 3.00 22.40 -0.65
N HIS A 521 4.14 21.94 -0.15
CA HIS A 521 4.72 22.43 1.10
C HIS A 521 5.78 23.46 0.72
N GLU A 522 5.64 24.69 1.21
CA GLU A 522 6.72 25.68 1.19
C GLU A 522 7.85 25.15 2.10
N GLU A 523 8.83 24.46 1.55
CA GLU A 523 10.06 24.17 2.28
C GLU A 523 10.85 25.48 2.43
N LYS A 524 10.97 25.95 3.68
CA LYS A 524 11.96 26.97 4.03
C LYS A 524 13.33 26.45 3.60
N GLN A 525 13.97 27.16 2.66
CA GLN A 525 15.32 26.85 2.21
C GLN A 525 16.30 26.90 3.37
N GLU A 526 16.78 25.74 3.81
CA GLU A 526 18.08 25.58 4.44
C GLU A 526 18.77 24.34 3.87
N GLY A 527 19.88 24.58 3.16
CA GLY A 527 20.96 23.60 3.00
C GLY A 527 20.73 22.46 1.99
N ALA A 528 21.30 22.61 0.80
CA ALA A 528 21.44 21.55 -0.19
C ALA A 528 22.12 20.29 0.37
N THR A 529 21.52 19.12 0.16
CA THR A 529 22.27 17.88 -0.09
C THR A 529 21.44 16.92 -0.94
N LEU A 530 21.89 16.70 -2.17
CA LEU A 530 21.35 15.72 -3.12
C LEU A 530 21.53 14.30 -2.57
N VAL A 531 20.44 13.66 -2.16
CA VAL A 531 20.32 12.19 -2.14
C VAL A 531 18.98 11.79 -2.78
N GLU A 532 19.11 11.22 -3.96
CA GLU A 532 18.09 10.75 -4.90
C GLU A 532 16.97 9.86 -4.30
N THR A 533 15.72 10.28 -4.50
CA THR A 533 14.67 9.57 -5.27
C THR A 533 14.73 8.03 -5.42
N LYS A 534 14.70 7.28 -4.31
CA LYS A 534 14.28 5.85 -4.30
C LYS A 534 13.13 5.55 -3.31
N SER A 535 12.21 6.48 -3.07
CA SER A 535 11.34 6.38 -1.90
C SER A 535 10.06 5.53 -2.03
N ASN A 536 9.58 5.10 -3.22
CA ASN A 536 8.28 4.40 -3.33
C ASN A 536 8.18 3.14 -4.20
N ILE A 537 9.29 2.53 -4.62
CA ILE A 537 9.26 1.30 -5.44
C ILE A 537 8.93 0.09 -4.56
N SER A 538 7.92 -0.72 -4.95
CA SER A 538 7.55 -1.96 -4.25
C SER A 538 8.63 -3.06 -4.46
N LEU A 539 8.73 -4.06 -3.58
CA LEU A 539 9.68 -5.17 -3.78
C LEU A 539 9.47 -5.88 -5.13
N LYS A 540 8.22 -6.04 -5.54
CA LYS A 540 7.87 -6.63 -6.83
C LYS A 540 8.44 -5.81 -7.98
N ASP A 541 8.24 -4.50 -7.96
CA ASP A 541 8.78 -3.61 -8.99
C ASP A 541 10.31 -3.57 -8.92
N TYR A 542 10.89 -3.57 -7.73
CA TYR A 542 12.33 -3.62 -7.54
C TYR A 542 12.94 -4.88 -8.17
N VAL A 543 12.35 -6.06 -7.94
CA VAL A 543 12.85 -7.33 -8.48
C VAL A 543 12.63 -7.44 -9.98
N PHE A 544 11.42 -7.15 -10.47
CA PHE A 544 11.03 -7.48 -11.85
C PHE A 544 11.13 -6.33 -12.85
N LYS A 545 11.06 -5.07 -12.41
CA LYS A 545 11.14 -3.89 -13.31
C LYS A 545 12.54 -3.27 -13.37
N SER A 546 13.36 -3.44 -12.33
CA SER A 546 14.73 -2.92 -12.35
C SER A 546 15.60 -3.66 -13.37
N ALA A 547 16.20 -2.92 -14.31
CA ALA A 547 17.10 -3.48 -15.31
C ALA A 547 18.30 -4.20 -14.67
N GLU A 548 18.82 -3.68 -13.55
CA GLU A 548 19.94 -4.28 -12.81
C GLU A 548 19.61 -5.64 -12.20
N ASN A 549 18.33 -5.91 -11.89
CA ASN A 549 17.92 -7.16 -11.24
C ASN A 549 17.53 -8.25 -12.24
N ARG A 550 17.29 -7.92 -13.51
CA ARG A 550 16.91 -8.88 -14.56
C ARG A 550 17.88 -10.07 -14.70
N PRO A 551 19.21 -9.89 -14.68
CA PRO A 551 20.14 -11.02 -14.76
C PRO A 551 19.98 -11.98 -13.58
N TYR A 552 19.82 -11.46 -12.37
CA TYR A 552 19.61 -12.29 -11.18
C TYR A 552 18.30 -13.10 -11.27
N VAL A 553 17.22 -12.49 -11.77
CA VAL A 553 15.93 -13.18 -11.93
C VAL A 553 16.05 -14.32 -12.96
N TRP A 554 16.64 -14.08 -14.13
CA TRP A 554 16.83 -15.13 -15.14
C TRP A 554 17.76 -16.25 -14.67
N THR A 555 18.88 -15.89 -14.02
CA THR A 555 19.78 -16.88 -13.42
C THR A 555 19.09 -17.69 -12.33
N ALA A 556 18.22 -17.08 -11.52
CA ALA A 556 17.42 -17.81 -10.53
C ALA A 556 16.46 -18.80 -11.21
N VAL A 557 15.68 -18.38 -12.20
CA VAL A 557 14.71 -19.24 -12.89
C VAL A 557 15.42 -20.42 -13.56
N ILE A 558 16.45 -20.14 -14.37
CA ILE A 558 17.22 -21.18 -15.08
C ILE A 558 17.94 -22.08 -14.07
N GLY A 559 18.61 -21.50 -13.07
CA GLY A 559 19.34 -22.23 -12.05
C GLY A 559 18.46 -23.15 -11.21
N ILE A 560 17.24 -22.71 -10.84
CA ILE A 560 16.28 -23.55 -10.10
C ILE A 560 15.83 -24.73 -10.97
N LEU A 561 15.47 -24.49 -12.23
CA LEU A 561 14.99 -25.53 -13.14
C LEU A 561 16.09 -26.56 -13.44
N VAL A 562 17.29 -26.10 -13.78
CA VAL A 562 18.43 -26.97 -14.11
C VAL A 562 18.82 -27.82 -12.91
N GLN A 563 18.97 -27.22 -11.72
CA GLN A 563 19.28 -27.95 -10.49
C GLN A 563 18.24 -29.04 -10.19
N LEU A 564 16.96 -28.71 -10.33
CA LEU A 564 15.86 -29.64 -10.05
C LEU A 564 15.82 -30.80 -11.06
N LEU A 565 16.05 -30.53 -12.35
CA LEU A 565 16.08 -31.55 -13.39
C LEU A 565 17.22 -32.55 -13.17
N PHE A 566 18.44 -32.06 -12.94
CA PHE A 566 19.59 -32.94 -12.66
C PHE A 566 19.39 -33.70 -11.35
N PHE A 567 18.87 -33.04 -10.32
CA PHE A 567 18.63 -33.69 -9.04
C PHE A 567 17.58 -34.80 -9.14
N LYS A 568 16.45 -34.56 -9.83
CA LYS A 568 15.41 -35.58 -10.03
C LYS A 568 15.82 -36.68 -11.00
N TYR A 569 16.75 -36.42 -11.91
CA TYR A 569 17.37 -37.46 -12.71
C TYR A 569 18.14 -38.45 -11.81
N TRP A 570 18.98 -37.94 -10.89
CA TRP A 570 19.74 -38.79 -9.97
C TRP A 570 18.89 -39.42 -8.86
N TYR A 571 17.89 -38.70 -8.35
CA TYR A 571 16.99 -39.12 -7.27
C TYR A 571 15.52 -39.07 -7.74
N PRO A 572 15.05 -40.10 -8.47
CA PRO A 572 13.73 -40.09 -9.10
C PRO A 572 12.54 -40.03 -8.14
N PHE A 573 12.68 -40.56 -6.93
CA PHE A 573 11.60 -40.59 -5.93
C PHE A 573 11.80 -39.55 -4.82
N ALA A 574 10.75 -39.27 -4.07
CA ALA A 574 10.88 -38.57 -2.79
C ALA A 574 11.62 -39.45 -1.77
N SER A 575 12.31 -38.81 -0.83
CA SER A 575 13.00 -39.46 0.29
C SER A 575 12.08 -39.56 1.51
N PHE A 576 12.27 -40.60 2.32
CA PHE A 576 11.50 -40.83 3.55
C PHE A 576 12.41 -40.98 4.77
N ILE A 577 12.03 -40.33 5.87
CA ILE A 577 12.64 -40.54 7.18
C ILE A 577 11.84 -41.65 7.87
N ASN A 578 12.49 -42.77 8.15
CA ASN A 578 11.84 -43.89 8.81
C ASN A 578 11.21 -43.47 10.15
N GLY A 579 9.94 -43.82 10.33
CA GLY A 579 9.10 -43.35 11.45
C GLY A 579 8.43 -42.00 11.16
N ASP A 580 9.21 -40.92 11.04
CA ASP A 580 8.73 -39.52 10.93
C ASP A 580 7.85 -39.29 9.69
N SER A 581 8.33 -39.62 8.49
CA SER A 581 7.60 -39.41 7.23
C SER A 581 6.28 -40.19 7.19
N TYR A 582 6.30 -41.44 7.66
CA TYR A 582 5.12 -42.31 7.62
C TYR A 582 4.08 -41.90 8.64
N ALA A 583 4.48 -41.38 9.81
CA ALA A 583 3.55 -40.80 10.77
C ALA A 583 2.78 -39.61 10.16
N TYR A 584 3.44 -38.77 9.34
CA TYR A 584 2.72 -37.68 8.66
C TYR A 584 1.72 -38.19 7.63
N LEU A 585 2.08 -39.22 6.85
CA LEU A 585 1.19 -39.82 5.86
C LEU A 585 -0.01 -40.50 6.52
N GLU A 586 0.21 -41.27 7.58
CA GLU A 586 -0.86 -41.92 8.34
C GLU A 586 -1.82 -40.90 8.95
N THR A 587 -1.30 -39.85 9.57
CA THR A 587 -2.10 -38.72 10.11
C THR A 587 -2.96 -38.09 9.01
N SER A 588 -2.40 -37.93 7.81
CA SER A 588 -3.09 -37.35 6.65
C SER A 588 -4.20 -38.26 6.16
N TYR A 589 -3.90 -39.54 6.00
CA TYR A 589 -4.81 -40.59 5.52
C TYR A 589 -5.99 -40.81 6.47
N LEU A 590 -5.72 -40.90 7.77
CA LEU A 590 -6.74 -41.10 8.81
C LEU A 590 -7.43 -39.80 9.24
N ASN A 591 -7.01 -38.64 8.70
CA ASN A 591 -7.53 -37.31 9.07
C ASN A 591 -7.50 -37.05 10.59
N LEU A 592 -6.38 -37.39 11.23
CA LEU A 592 -6.24 -37.20 12.68
C LEU A 592 -6.04 -35.73 13.03
N SER A 593 -6.71 -35.26 14.09
CA SER A 593 -6.56 -33.89 14.60
C SER A 593 -5.35 -33.70 15.53
N ILE A 594 -4.80 -34.80 16.05
CA ILE A 594 -3.62 -34.85 16.93
C ILE A 594 -2.81 -36.10 16.62
N ASN A 595 -1.47 -36.01 16.74
CA ASN A 595 -0.57 -37.16 16.69
C ASN A 595 0.76 -36.83 17.42
N THR A 596 1.70 -37.79 17.48
CA THR A 596 3.03 -37.65 18.09
C THR A 596 3.79 -36.45 17.55
N TYR A 597 3.67 -36.18 16.25
CA TYR A 597 4.20 -34.99 15.58
C TYR A 597 3.10 -33.95 15.34
N PRO A 598 3.46 -32.65 15.22
CA PRO A 598 2.49 -31.61 14.89
C PRO A 598 1.77 -31.88 13.56
N VAL A 599 0.46 -31.70 13.55
CA VAL A 599 -0.40 -32.10 12.41
C VAL A 599 -0.35 -31.15 11.21
N GLY A 600 0.30 -29.98 11.33
CA GLY A 600 0.28 -28.96 10.27
C GLY A 600 0.86 -29.46 8.93
N TYR A 601 1.93 -30.26 8.95
CA TYR A 601 2.48 -30.84 7.72
C TYR A 601 1.54 -31.90 7.12
N SER A 602 0.90 -32.73 7.95
CA SER A 602 -0.10 -33.70 7.49
C SER A 602 -1.34 -33.02 6.89
N MET A 603 -1.79 -31.91 7.48
CA MET A 603 -2.86 -31.11 6.89
C MET A 603 -2.46 -30.54 5.53
N PHE A 604 -1.20 -30.10 5.39
CA PHE A 604 -0.65 -29.68 4.11
C PHE A 604 -0.61 -30.82 3.10
N LEU A 605 -0.09 -32.01 3.45
CA LEU A 605 -0.05 -33.17 2.57
C LEU A 605 -1.45 -33.56 2.09
N ARG A 606 -2.43 -33.57 3.01
CA ARG A 606 -3.83 -33.85 2.66
C ARG A 606 -4.40 -32.79 1.72
N LEU A 607 -4.16 -31.51 1.98
CA LEU A 607 -4.59 -30.44 1.07
C LEU A 607 -3.93 -30.57 -0.31
N PHE A 608 -2.64 -30.91 -0.35
CA PHE A 608 -1.89 -31.11 -1.58
C PHE A 608 -2.43 -32.30 -2.38
N SER A 609 -2.82 -33.38 -1.71
CA SER A 609 -3.40 -34.58 -2.33
C SER A 609 -4.72 -34.34 -3.08
N VAL A 610 -5.46 -33.27 -2.74
CA VAL A 610 -6.64 -32.84 -3.51
C VAL A 610 -6.28 -32.50 -4.96
N PHE A 611 -5.07 -32.01 -5.19
CA PHE A 611 -4.60 -31.58 -6.51
C PHE A 611 -3.79 -32.67 -7.20
N THR A 612 -2.95 -33.40 -6.46
CA THR A 612 -2.08 -34.43 -7.04
C THR A 612 -1.55 -35.39 -5.97
N HIS A 613 -1.41 -36.66 -6.36
CA HIS A 613 -0.73 -37.69 -5.58
C HIS A 613 0.72 -37.91 -6.04
N SER A 614 1.27 -37.05 -6.89
CA SER A 614 2.66 -37.19 -7.37
C SER A 614 3.67 -36.74 -6.30
N ASP A 615 4.59 -37.63 -5.94
CA ASP A 615 5.72 -37.33 -5.06
C ASP A 615 6.66 -36.28 -5.68
N THR A 616 6.88 -36.37 -6.98
CA THR A 616 7.70 -35.43 -7.75
C THR A 616 7.07 -34.04 -7.74
N ALA A 617 5.75 -33.94 -7.90
CA ALA A 617 5.06 -32.65 -7.78
C ALA A 617 5.19 -32.05 -6.37
N LEU A 618 5.11 -32.88 -5.33
CA LEU A 618 5.34 -32.46 -3.94
C LEU A 618 6.77 -31.91 -3.75
N VAL A 619 7.78 -32.65 -4.20
CA VAL A 619 9.19 -32.22 -4.12
C VAL A 619 9.43 -30.92 -4.87
N ILE A 620 8.90 -30.78 -6.09
CA ILE A 620 9.00 -29.55 -6.88
C ILE A 620 8.36 -28.38 -6.14
N PHE A 621 7.15 -28.56 -5.59
CA PHE A 621 6.48 -27.51 -4.84
C PHE A 621 7.29 -27.09 -3.60
N GLN A 622 7.77 -28.05 -2.82
CA GLN A 622 8.59 -27.80 -1.64
C GLN A 622 9.88 -27.03 -2.00
N TYR A 623 10.57 -27.45 -3.05
CA TYR A 623 11.81 -26.83 -3.49
C TYR A 623 11.61 -25.41 -4.02
N VAL A 624 10.60 -25.21 -4.88
CA VAL A 624 10.28 -23.89 -5.44
C VAL A 624 9.82 -22.92 -4.34
N LEU A 625 9.01 -23.38 -3.38
CA LEU A 625 8.59 -22.58 -2.24
C LEU A 625 9.79 -22.15 -1.38
N LEU A 626 10.71 -23.07 -1.11
CA LEU A 626 11.94 -22.78 -0.36
C LEU A 626 12.81 -21.76 -1.10
N GLN A 627 13.12 -22.01 -2.37
CA GLN A 627 13.93 -21.10 -3.19
C GLN A 627 13.28 -19.72 -3.31
N SER A 628 11.97 -19.64 -3.52
CA SER A 628 11.24 -18.37 -3.59
C SER A 628 11.33 -17.60 -2.27
N SER A 629 11.24 -18.30 -1.13
CA SER A 629 11.36 -17.69 0.20
C SER A 629 12.77 -17.14 0.44
N ILE A 630 13.81 -17.91 0.08
CA ILE A 630 15.21 -17.50 0.19
C ILE A 630 15.51 -16.31 -0.72
N LEU A 631 15.09 -16.36 -1.98
CA LEU A 631 15.28 -15.24 -2.92
C LEU A 631 14.52 -13.99 -2.46
N SER A 632 13.33 -14.15 -1.88
CA SER A 632 12.60 -13.03 -1.26
C SER A 632 13.39 -12.40 -0.12
N LEU A 633 14.08 -13.18 0.71
CA LEU A 633 14.99 -12.66 1.73
C LEU A 633 16.16 -11.93 1.09
N VAL A 634 16.87 -12.55 0.14
CA VAL A 634 18.05 -11.97 -0.54
C VAL A 634 17.71 -10.64 -1.22
N PHE A 635 16.65 -10.58 -2.01
CA PHE A 635 16.22 -9.33 -2.65
C PHE A 635 15.72 -8.28 -1.65
N THR A 636 15.13 -8.70 -0.52
CA THR A 636 14.80 -7.77 0.57
C THR A 636 16.06 -7.16 1.18
N LEU A 637 17.12 -7.94 1.39
CA LEU A 637 18.41 -7.44 1.88
C LEU A 637 19.04 -6.48 0.86
N PHE A 638 18.98 -6.81 -0.43
CA PHE A 638 19.46 -5.91 -1.49
C PHE A 638 18.68 -4.59 -1.51
N HIS A 639 17.36 -4.67 -1.37
CA HIS A 639 16.48 -3.51 -1.37
C HIS A 639 16.76 -2.54 -0.22
N PHE A 640 16.94 -3.05 1.00
CA PHE A 640 17.12 -2.19 2.18
C PHE A 640 18.57 -1.78 2.47
N TYR A 641 19.54 -2.62 2.13
CA TYR A 641 20.93 -2.39 2.51
C TYR A 641 21.84 -2.01 1.34
N ASN A 642 21.36 -2.14 0.10
CA ASN A 642 22.09 -1.78 -1.13
C ASN A 642 23.57 -2.21 -1.13
N PRO A 643 23.88 -3.51 -0.94
CA PRO A 643 25.26 -3.97 -0.82
C PRO A 643 26.01 -3.88 -2.16
N ALA A 644 27.35 -3.83 -2.08
CA ALA A 644 28.22 -3.78 -3.25
C ALA A 644 28.01 -4.98 -4.20
N LYS A 645 28.37 -4.80 -5.48
CA LYS A 645 28.15 -5.80 -6.55
C LYS A 645 28.74 -7.17 -6.21
N LEU A 646 29.95 -7.23 -5.66
CA LEU A 646 30.59 -8.48 -5.26
C LEU A 646 29.79 -9.21 -4.18
N THR A 647 29.34 -8.49 -3.16
CA THR A 647 28.49 -9.03 -2.09
C THR A 647 27.14 -9.51 -2.64
N ARG A 648 26.54 -8.78 -3.59
CA ARG A 648 25.30 -9.21 -4.27
C ARG A 648 25.50 -10.54 -4.99
N ILE A 649 26.55 -10.64 -5.81
CA ILE A 649 26.82 -11.85 -6.61
C ILE A 649 27.12 -13.06 -5.71
N THR A 650 28.00 -12.89 -4.72
CA THR A 650 28.42 -13.98 -3.84
C THR A 650 27.29 -14.46 -2.93
N LEU A 651 26.53 -13.56 -2.29
CA LEU A 651 25.37 -13.92 -1.49
C LEU A 651 24.29 -14.61 -2.34
N PHE A 652 23.98 -14.04 -3.51
CA PHE A 652 22.98 -14.62 -4.40
C PHE A 652 23.38 -16.02 -4.88
N GLY A 653 24.63 -16.20 -5.33
CA GLY A 653 25.14 -17.48 -5.80
C GLY A 653 25.15 -18.53 -4.69
N PHE A 654 25.62 -18.17 -3.50
CA PHE A 654 25.65 -19.06 -2.33
C PHE A 654 24.26 -19.53 -1.91
N MET A 655 23.26 -18.65 -2.03
CA MET A 655 21.86 -18.98 -1.68
C MET A 655 21.15 -19.75 -2.78
N LEU A 656 21.42 -19.46 -4.06
CA LEU A 656 20.74 -20.12 -5.18
C LEU A 656 21.23 -21.57 -5.39
N PHE A 657 22.55 -21.80 -5.28
CA PHE A 657 23.20 -23.06 -5.63
C PHE A 657 23.59 -23.91 -4.42
N ASN A 658 22.85 -23.78 -3.31
CA ASN A 658 23.13 -24.50 -2.08
C ASN A 658 22.51 -25.92 -2.12
N PRO A 659 23.31 -27.00 -2.20
CA PRO A 659 22.78 -28.34 -2.46
C PRO A 659 21.84 -28.86 -1.36
N VAL A 660 22.01 -28.45 -0.10
CA VAL A 660 21.15 -28.90 1.01
C VAL A 660 19.66 -28.63 0.75
N PHE A 661 19.32 -27.59 -0.02
CA PHE A 661 17.92 -27.24 -0.31
C PHE A 661 17.22 -28.29 -1.16
N LEU A 662 17.94 -28.92 -2.10
CA LEU A 662 17.40 -30.01 -2.91
C LEU A 662 17.19 -31.27 -2.07
N TYR A 663 18.19 -31.65 -1.28
CA TYR A 663 18.10 -32.84 -0.43
C TYR A 663 17.01 -32.69 0.63
N LEU A 664 16.89 -31.53 1.27
CA LEU A 664 15.82 -31.26 2.23
C LEU A 664 14.44 -31.27 1.55
N ALA A 665 14.30 -30.64 0.38
CA ALA A 665 13.04 -30.58 -0.34
C ALA A 665 12.59 -31.92 -0.91
N ASN A 666 13.51 -32.86 -1.10
CA ASN A 666 13.20 -34.21 -1.56
C ASN A 666 12.54 -35.05 -0.45
N TYR A 667 12.69 -34.69 0.82
CA TYR A 667 12.07 -35.43 1.91
C TYR A 667 10.58 -35.14 2.05
N VAL A 668 9.79 -36.19 2.29
CA VAL A 668 8.42 -36.10 2.80
C VAL A 668 8.49 -35.83 4.30
N SER A 669 8.85 -34.60 4.67
CA SER A 669 8.97 -34.16 6.06
C SER A 669 8.53 -32.71 6.25
N SER A 670 8.24 -32.35 7.50
CA SER A 670 7.87 -30.97 7.85
C SER A 670 9.02 -29.95 7.68
N ASP A 671 10.26 -30.41 7.48
CA ASP A 671 11.46 -29.58 7.53
C ASP A 671 11.46 -28.46 6.46
N THR A 672 11.20 -28.81 5.19
CA THR A 672 11.27 -27.85 4.07
C THR A 672 10.16 -26.80 4.11
N LEU A 673 8.93 -27.23 4.41
CA LEU A 673 7.80 -26.31 4.53
C LEU A 673 7.99 -25.37 5.73
N PHE A 674 8.45 -25.91 6.87
CA PHE A 674 8.75 -25.11 8.05
C PHE A 674 9.88 -24.10 7.77
N LEU A 675 10.96 -24.51 7.12
CA LEU A 675 12.07 -23.64 6.74
C LEU A 675 11.60 -22.49 5.85
N SER A 676 10.80 -22.79 4.83
CA SER A 676 10.23 -21.80 3.91
C SER A 676 9.39 -20.75 4.65
N LEU A 677 8.45 -21.21 5.49
CA LEU A 677 7.60 -20.31 6.28
C LEU A 677 8.40 -19.48 7.28
N SER A 678 9.45 -20.05 7.87
CA SER A 678 10.33 -19.35 8.81
C SER A 678 11.10 -18.23 8.12
N ILE A 679 11.59 -18.46 6.90
CA ILE A 679 12.25 -17.44 6.07
C ILE A 679 11.25 -16.36 5.64
N MET A 680 10.05 -16.73 5.20
CA MET A 680 8.98 -15.77 4.87
C MET A 680 8.62 -14.91 6.07
N TRP A 681 8.48 -15.53 7.24
CA TRP A 681 8.20 -14.86 8.50
C TRP A 681 9.32 -13.88 8.88
N PHE A 682 10.58 -14.31 8.86
CA PHE A 682 11.71 -13.43 9.20
C PHE A 682 11.85 -12.28 8.20
N THR A 683 11.65 -12.55 6.91
CA THR A 683 11.60 -11.52 5.87
C THR A 683 10.49 -10.51 6.17
N SER A 684 9.32 -10.95 6.60
CA SER A 684 8.23 -10.06 7.01
C SER A 684 8.60 -9.19 8.23
N LEU A 685 9.40 -9.70 9.17
CA LEU A 685 9.88 -8.92 10.31
C LEU A 685 10.83 -7.80 9.91
N ILE A 686 11.75 -8.06 8.97
CA ILE A 686 12.60 -7.02 8.35
C ILE A 686 11.70 -5.93 7.78
N TRP A 687 10.68 -6.29 6.99
CA TRP A 687 9.73 -5.32 6.44
C TRP A 687 8.93 -4.59 7.53
N ILE A 688 8.52 -5.23 8.63
CA ILE A 688 7.82 -4.58 9.75
C ILE A 688 8.72 -3.56 10.47
N ALA A 689 10.02 -3.85 10.59
CA ALA A 689 10.98 -2.95 11.20
C ALA A 689 11.24 -1.68 10.36
N TYR A 690 11.17 -1.78 9.03
CA TYR A 690 11.44 -0.66 8.11
C TYR A 690 10.20 0.02 7.52
N ARG A 691 9.29 -0.76 6.90
CA ARG A 691 8.09 -0.28 6.19
C ARG A 691 6.83 -1.05 6.64
N PRO A 692 6.41 -0.91 7.91
CA PRO A 692 5.28 -1.64 8.46
C PRO A 692 3.96 -1.26 7.78
N THR A 693 3.18 -2.24 7.34
CA THR A 693 1.80 -2.06 6.88
C THR A 693 0.87 -3.01 7.63
N THR A 694 -0.41 -2.66 7.79
CA THR A 694 -1.36 -3.54 8.49
C THR A 694 -1.51 -4.90 7.79
N ARG A 695 -1.46 -4.92 6.45
CA ARG A 695 -1.46 -6.17 5.67
C ARG A 695 -0.27 -7.05 6.02
N LEU A 696 0.91 -6.46 6.15
CA LEU A 696 2.12 -7.16 6.53
C LEU A 696 2.05 -7.70 7.96
N ILE A 697 1.47 -6.95 8.90
CA ILE A 697 1.28 -7.39 10.29
C ILE A 697 0.37 -8.63 10.36
N VAL A 698 -0.73 -8.63 9.61
CA VAL A 698 -1.65 -9.78 9.51
C VAL A 698 -0.97 -10.95 8.81
N PHE A 699 -0.27 -10.71 7.70
CA PHE A 699 0.47 -11.73 6.98
C PHE A 699 1.52 -12.41 7.87
N HIS A 700 2.32 -11.62 8.58
CA HIS A 700 3.26 -12.10 9.60
C HIS A 700 2.58 -13.02 10.62
N ALA A 701 1.42 -12.62 11.15
CA ALA A 701 0.73 -13.40 12.18
C ALA A 701 0.22 -14.74 11.63
N LEU A 702 -0.29 -14.75 10.38
CA LEU A 702 -0.75 -15.97 9.71
C LEU A 702 0.41 -16.92 9.38
N VAL A 703 1.52 -16.39 8.83
CA VAL A 703 2.70 -17.21 8.51
C VAL A 703 3.30 -17.80 9.78
N LEU A 704 3.39 -17.01 10.85
CA LEU A 704 3.84 -17.48 12.16
C LEU A 704 2.94 -18.58 12.72
N PHE A 705 1.62 -18.40 12.64
CA PHE A 705 0.67 -19.40 13.08
C PHE A 705 0.83 -20.70 12.30
N LEU A 706 0.91 -20.64 10.96
CA LEU A 706 1.14 -21.81 10.12
C LEU A 706 2.46 -22.52 10.47
N ALA A 707 3.55 -21.76 10.61
CA ALA A 707 4.84 -22.30 11.02
C ALA A 707 4.74 -23.05 12.37
N PHE A 708 4.01 -22.48 13.34
CA PHE A 708 3.77 -23.11 14.64
C PHE A 708 2.96 -24.40 14.55
N THR A 709 1.92 -24.47 13.71
CA THR A 709 1.15 -25.71 13.51
C THR A 709 1.97 -26.83 12.87
N ILE A 710 3.01 -26.47 12.09
CA ILE A 710 3.90 -27.41 11.42
C ILE A 710 5.02 -27.86 12.36
N ARG A 711 5.64 -26.93 13.12
CA ARG A 711 6.59 -27.28 14.18
C ARG A 711 6.48 -26.35 15.38
N TYR A 712 6.43 -26.95 16.57
CA TYR A 712 6.39 -26.22 17.84
C TYR A 712 7.69 -25.45 18.14
N ASN A 713 8.76 -25.65 17.37
CA ASN A 713 9.97 -24.82 17.45
C ASN A 713 9.66 -23.33 17.17
N ALA A 714 8.60 -23.00 16.41
CA ALA A 714 8.18 -21.61 16.24
C ALA A 714 7.56 -20.97 17.50
N MET A 715 7.48 -21.68 18.63
CA MET A 715 6.96 -21.15 19.89
C MET A 715 7.74 -19.94 20.42
N PHE A 716 9.04 -19.83 20.13
CA PHE A 716 9.86 -18.68 20.56
C PHE A 716 9.82 -17.50 19.56
N TYR A 717 9.27 -17.69 18.36
CA TYR A 717 9.24 -16.65 17.32
C TYR A 717 8.51 -15.37 17.76
N PRO A 718 7.41 -15.40 18.54
CA PRO A 718 6.80 -14.19 19.09
C PRO A 718 7.77 -13.27 19.85
N LEU A 719 8.81 -13.81 20.50
CA LEU A 719 9.82 -13.02 21.22
C LEU A 719 10.64 -12.16 20.24
N ILE A 720 11.05 -12.74 19.12
CA ILE A 720 11.81 -12.06 18.05
C ILE A 720 10.90 -11.07 17.31
N ALA A 721 9.64 -11.44 17.07
CA ALA A 721 8.65 -10.53 16.50
C ALA A 721 8.48 -9.29 17.39
N GLY A 722 8.50 -9.46 18.71
CA GLY A 722 8.50 -8.36 19.69
C GLY A 722 9.58 -7.31 19.40
N VAL A 723 10.81 -7.74 19.14
CA VAL A 723 11.93 -6.84 18.78
C VAL A 723 11.63 -6.10 17.48
N ALA A 724 11.08 -6.77 16.46
CA ALA A 724 10.71 -6.11 15.20
C ALA A 724 9.64 -5.04 15.38
N PHE A 725 8.63 -5.30 16.22
CA PHE A 725 7.61 -4.31 16.56
C PHE A 725 8.17 -3.15 17.38
N LEU A 726 9.10 -3.40 18.30
CA LEU A 726 9.80 -2.34 19.03
C LEU A 726 10.55 -1.42 18.06
N LEU A 727 11.28 -1.99 17.09
CA LEU A 727 12.02 -1.26 16.05
C LEU A 727 11.15 -0.50 15.03
N SER A 728 9.86 -0.86 14.94
CA SER A 728 8.89 -0.32 13.99
C SER A 728 8.45 1.12 14.34
N ARG A 729 8.16 1.95 13.33
CA ARG A 729 7.69 3.35 13.51
C ARG A 729 6.17 3.52 13.72
N ARG A 730 5.40 2.43 13.80
CA ARG A 730 3.92 2.49 13.96
C ARG A 730 3.49 2.89 15.38
N ARG A 731 2.24 3.36 15.52
CA ARG A 731 1.60 3.66 16.81
C ARG A 731 1.59 2.43 17.72
N TYR A 732 1.74 2.66 19.04
CA TYR A 732 1.85 1.62 20.07
C TYR A 732 0.70 0.59 20.04
N LEU A 733 -0.55 1.03 19.82
CA LEU A 733 -1.70 0.14 19.73
C LEU A 733 -1.60 -0.90 18.61
N LEU A 734 -1.06 -0.52 17.44
CA LEU A 734 -0.87 -1.46 16.32
C LEU A 734 0.25 -2.46 16.60
N LYS A 735 1.28 -2.07 17.38
CA LYS A 735 2.35 -2.96 17.84
C LYS A 735 1.79 -4.02 18.78
N ILE A 736 1.00 -3.59 19.77
CA ILE A 736 0.32 -4.51 20.70
C ILE A 736 -0.64 -5.42 19.95
N ALA A 737 -1.49 -4.87 19.08
CA ALA A 737 -2.45 -5.65 18.32
C ALA A 737 -1.75 -6.72 17.45
N GLY A 738 -0.65 -6.37 16.80
CA GLY A 738 0.14 -7.30 15.99
C GLY A 738 0.69 -8.48 16.80
N LEU A 739 1.17 -8.23 18.02
CA LEU A 739 1.64 -9.29 18.92
C LEU A 739 0.49 -10.08 19.55
N ALA A 740 -0.60 -9.39 19.94
CA ALA A 740 -1.77 -10.00 20.55
C ALA A 740 -2.44 -11.00 19.60
N ILE A 741 -2.55 -10.69 18.30
CA ILE A 741 -3.10 -11.62 17.30
C ILE A 741 -2.27 -12.91 17.24
N CYS A 742 -0.93 -12.81 17.28
CA CYS A 742 -0.07 -14.01 17.29
C CYS A 742 -0.30 -14.87 18.53
N VAL A 743 -0.36 -14.24 19.70
CA VAL A 743 -0.63 -14.93 20.98
C VAL A 743 -2.01 -15.58 20.96
N LEU A 744 -3.03 -14.89 20.44
CA LEU A 744 -4.39 -15.41 20.33
C LEU A 744 -4.47 -16.63 19.40
N LEU A 745 -3.86 -16.57 18.22
CA LEU A 745 -3.87 -17.69 17.26
C LEU A 745 -3.13 -18.92 17.82
N ILE A 746 -1.90 -18.72 18.31
CA ILE A 746 -1.09 -19.78 18.92
C ILE A 746 -1.80 -20.34 20.15
N GLY A 747 -2.30 -19.47 21.03
CA GLY A 747 -3.02 -19.86 22.25
C GLY A 747 -4.28 -20.66 21.95
N SER A 748 -5.06 -20.26 20.94
CA SER A 748 -6.27 -20.98 20.52
C SER A 748 -5.94 -22.39 20.04
N PHE A 749 -4.85 -22.56 19.28
CA PHE A 749 -4.40 -23.89 18.83
C PHE A 749 -3.84 -24.75 19.97
N ILE A 750 -3.12 -24.13 20.93
CA ILE A 750 -2.68 -24.82 22.15
C ILE A 750 -3.89 -25.33 22.94
N LEU A 751 -4.92 -24.50 23.13
CA LEU A 751 -6.15 -24.88 23.83
C LEU A 751 -6.90 -25.99 23.09
N TYR A 752 -7.01 -25.89 21.76
CA TYR A 752 -7.61 -26.93 20.92
C TYR A 752 -6.92 -28.28 21.08
N ASN A 753 -5.59 -28.32 20.94
CA ASN A 753 -4.82 -29.56 21.13
C ASN A 753 -4.93 -30.08 22.56
N THR A 754 -4.93 -29.20 23.55
CA THR A 754 -5.12 -29.58 24.96
C THR A 754 -6.47 -30.25 25.19
N SER A 755 -7.54 -29.74 24.56
CA SER A 755 -8.86 -30.38 24.60
C SER A 755 -8.84 -31.75 23.96
N LYS A 756 -8.21 -31.90 22.78
CA LYS A 756 -8.13 -33.18 22.08
C LYS A 756 -7.33 -34.24 22.83
N TYR A 757 -6.23 -33.86 23.48
CA TYR A 757 -5.49 -34.78 24.34
C TYR A 757 -6.24 -35.14 25.63
N TYR A 758 -7.03 -34.20 26.15
CA TYR A 758 -7.91 -34.49 27.29
C TYR A 758 -9.01 -35.49 26.91
N GLU A 759 -9.64 -35.34 25.74
CA GLU A 759 -10.59 -36.32 25.18
C GLU A 759 -9.94 -37.70 24.99
N LEU A 760 -8.69 -37.76 24.54
CA LEU A 760 -7.98 -39.01 24.25
C LEU A 760 -7.54 -39.77 25.52
N ALA A 761 -6.94 -39.08 26.49
CA ALA A 761 -6.23 -39.68 27.62
C ALA A 761 -6.74 -39.24 29.00
N GLY A 762 -7.73 -38.35 29.08
CA GLY A 762 -8.24 -37.81 30.34
C GLY A 762 -7.30 -36.83 31.05
N ILE A 763 -6.18 -36.44 30.42
CA ILE A 763 -5.16 -35.58 31.01
C ILE A 763 -4.93 -34.35 30.13
N LYS A 764 -5.04 -33.16 30.74
CA LYS A 764 -4.80 -31.88 30.03
C LYS A 764 -3.31 -31.71 29.75
N GLN A 765 -2.94 -31.72 28.48
CA GLN A 765 -1.58 -31.45 28.01
C GLN A 765 -1.59 -30.93 26.57
N PHE A 766 -0.71 -29.98 26.25
CA PHE A 766 -0.62 -29.42 24.89
C PHE A 766 -0.04 -30.43 23.87
N THR A 767 1.03 -31.11 24.26
CA THR A 767 1.63 -32.19 23.47
C THR A 767 2.31 -33.20 24.41
N PRO A 768 2.10 -34.51 24.19
CA PRO A 768 2.84 -35.56 24.87
C PRO A 768 4.35 -35.52 24.59
N PHE A 769 4.74 -35.02 23.42
CA PHE A 769 6.13 -35.04 22.96
C PHE A 769 7.10 -34.40 23.95
N THR A 770 6.72 -33.27 24.57
CA THR A 770 7.57 -32.56 25.53
C THR A 770 7.93 -33.40 26.75
N GLY A 771 7.02 -34.23 27.24
CA GLY A 771 7.28 -35.10 28.39
C GLY A 771 8.30 -36.18 28.07
N TRP A 772 8.12 -36.82 26.92
CA TRP A 772 9.06 -37.83 26.41
C TRP A 772 10.43 -37.25 26.11
N GLN A 773 10.49 -36.11 25.42
CA GLN A 773 11.73 -35.41 25.09
C GLN A 773 12.50 -35.03 26.35
N MET A 774 11.82 -34.51 27.38
CA MET A 774 12.51 -34.09 28.60
C MET A 774 13.05 -35.26 29.41
N ALA A 775 12.33 -36.38 29.50
CA ALA A 775 12.86 -37.61 30.11
C ALA A 775 14.05 -38.16 29.32
N ASN A 776 13.95 -38.22 27.99
CA ASN A 776 15.05 -38.62 27.11
C ASN A 776 16.31 -37.77 27.34
N ASN A 777 16.17 -36.44 27.34
CA ASN A 777 17.30 -35.52 27.54
C ASN A 777 17.94 -35.72 28.91
N ALA A 778 17.13 -35.88 29.96
CA ALA A 778 17.61 -36.12 31.31
C ALA A 778 18.32 -37.47 31.47
N MET A 779 17.86 -38.51 30.75
CA MET A 779 18.47 -39.84 30.78
C MET A 779 19.90 -39.86 30.25
N TYR A 780 20.26 -38.98 29.29
CA TYR A 780 21.66 -38.82 28.86
C TYR A 780 22.58 -38.33 29.96
N ALA A 781 22.08 -37.47 30.84
CA ALA A 781 22.82 -37.05 32.03
C ALA A 781 22.89 -38.19 33.04
N TYR A 782 21.74 -38.84 33.27
CA TYR A 782 21.60 -39.84 34.32
C TYR A 782 22.45 -41.10 34.09
N LYS A 783 22.68 -41.49 32.82
CA LYS A 783 23.61 -42.57 32.44
C LYS A 783 24.99 -42.42 33.08
N PHE A 784 25.50 -41.19 33.22
CA PHE A 784 26.85 -40.93 33.73
C PHE A 784 26.90 -40.60 35.22
N VAL A 785 25.78 -40.69 35.94
CA VAL A 785 25.76 -40.50 37.40
C VAL A 785 26.29 -41.77 38.09
N PRO A 786 27.41 -41.69 38.85
CA PRO A 786 27.97 -42.84 39.55
C PRO A 786 26.96 -43.45 40.53
N LYS A 787 26.93 -44.79 40.65
CA LYS A 787 25.98 -45.50 41.52
C LYS A 787 25.98 -44.97 42.96
N ALA A 788 27.16 -44.64 43.51
CA ALA A 788 27.31 -44.09 44.85
C ALA A 788 26.68 -42.69 45.03
N ASN A 789 26.52 -41.93 43.95
CA ASN A 789 26.00 -40.56 43.97
C ASN A 789 24.51 -40.50 43.57
N ARG A 790 23.87 -41.65 43.33
CA ARG A 790 22.44 -41.72 42.99
C ARG A 790 21.59 -41.45 44.24
N LYS A 791 20.81 -40.37 44.24
CA LYS A 791 19.95 -39.95 45.36
C LYS A 791 18.68 -40.82 45.43
N PRO A 792 18.03 -40.89 46.61
CA PRO A 792 16.74 -41.56 46.75
C PRO A 792 15.67 -40.93 45.86
N THR A 793 14.89 -41.77 45.18
CA THR A 793 13.88 -41.32 44.22
C THR A 793 12.49 -41.25 44.88
N PRO A 794 11.70 -40.18 44.66
CA PRO A 794 10.33 -40.07 45.15
C PRO A 794 9.46 -41.28 44.77
N ALA A 795 8.54 -41.68 45.65
CA ALA A 795 7.70 -42.88 45.50
C ALA A 795 7.02 -42.99 44.11
N ARG A 796 6.53 -41.86 43.59
CA ARG A 796 5.86 -41.78 42.28
C ARG A 796 6.76 -42.20 41.10
N PHE A 797 8.08 -42.07 41.20
CA PHE A 797 9.02 -42.42 40.11
C PHE A 797 9.78 -43.72 40.35
N GLN A 798 9.68 -44.34 41.53
CA GLN A 798 10.53 -45.49 41.92
C GLN A 798 10.50 -46.63 40.92
N GLN A 799 9.33 -46.99 40.38
CA GLN A 799 9.22 -48.05 39.39
C GLN A 799 9.96 -47.71 38.09
N LEU A 800 9.75 -46.51 37.56
CA LEU A 800 10.40 -46.04 36.33
C LEU A 800 11.91 -45.88 36.53
N ASP A 801 12.32 -45.27 37.63
CA ASP A 801 13.73 -45.05 37.98
C ASP A 801 14.47 -46.37 38.18
N LYS A 802 13.83 -47.38 38.79
CA LYS A 802 14.39 -48.73 38.87
C LYS A 802 14.63 -49.31 37.48
N MET A 803 13.66 -49.25 36.58
CA MET A 803 13.83 -49.72 35.19
C MET A 803 14.96 -48.98 34.45
N VAL A 804 15.08 -47.67 34.66
CA VAL A 804 16.15 -46.85 34.07
C VAL A 804 17.52 -47.23 34.64
N ARG A 805 17.63 -47.41 35.96
CA ARG A 805 18.87 -47.86 36.62
C ARG A 805 19.28 -49.25 36.16
N ASP A 806 18.35 -50.21 36.16
CA ASP A 806 18.59 -51.59 35.75
C ASP A 806 19.07 -51.65 34.29
N TYR A 807 18.42 -50.87 33.42
CA TYR A 807 18.82 -50.72 32.02
C TYR A 807 20.25 -50.19 31.89
N PHE A 808 20.58 -49.03 32.49
CA PHE A 808 21.93 -48.47 32.38
C PHE A 808 22.99 -49.33 33.04
N ASP A 809 22.65 -50.03 34.12
CA ASP A 809 23.57 -50.97 34.77
C ASP A 809 23.84 -52.20 33.89
N SER A 810 22.89 -52.59 33.01
CA SER A 810 23.03 -53.70 32.06
C SER A 810 23.70 -53.31 30.73
N THR A 811 23.61 -52.05 30.32
CA THR A 811 24.15 -51.54 29.04
C THR A 811 25.48 -50.79 29.19
N PHE A 812 25.95 -50.55 30.43
CA PHE A 812 27.21 -49.84 30.69
C PHE A 812 28.39 -50.53 29.99
N ASN A 813 28.97 -49.87 28.97
CA ASN A 813 30.04 -50.37 28.10
C ASN A 813 29.70 -51.64 27.28
N ASN A 814 28.42 -51.86 26.97
CA ASN A 814 28.01 -52.98 26.13
C ASN A 814 28.09 -52.63 24.63
N ARG A 815 28.97 -53.31 23.89
CA ARG A 815 29.13 -53.16 22.43
C ARG A 815 27.90 -53.59 21.62
N MET A 816 26.94 -54.30 22.22
CA MET A 816 25.68 -54.70 21.59
C MET A 816 24.65 -53.57 21.53
N HIS A 817 24.89 -52.44 22.20
CA HIS A 817 24.05 -51.24 22.17
C HIS A 817 24.82 -50.00 21.65
N PRO A 818 25.39 -50.04 20.43
CA PRO A 818 26.18 -48.94 19.88
C PRO A 818 25.36 -47.65 19.72
N GLU A 819 24.04 -47.75 19.61
CA GLU A 819 23.13 -46.60 19.57
C GLU A 819 23.24 -45.70 20.82
N GLU A 820 23.68 -46.24 21.96
CA GLU A 820 23.86 -45.46 23.19
C GLU A 820 25.17 -44.66 23.25
N GLU A 821 26.07 -44.83 22.28
CA GLU A 821 27.26 -44.00 22.14
C GLU A 821 26.92 -42.60 21.63
N LEU A 822 25.75 -42.43 21.00
CA LEU A 822 25.24 -41.14 20.53
C LEU A 822 24.92 -40.21 21.70
N MET A 823 25.74 -39.19 21.92
CA MET A 823 25.44 -38.16 22.93
C MET A 823 24.35 -37.19 22.45
N ALA A 824 23.47 -36.74 23.35
CA ALA A 824 22.40 -35.79 23.06
C ALA A 824 21.62 -36.14 21.78
N SER A 825 20.97 -37.31 21.78
CA SER A 825 20.11 -37.82 20.69
C SER A 825 18.69 -38.12 21.23
N THR A 826 17.84 -38.78 20.45
CA THR A 826 16.45 -39.11 20.82
C THR A 826 16.22 -40.61 21.03
N ILE A 827 17.28 -41.41 21.20
CA ILE A 827 17.17 -42.87 21.18
C ILE A 827 16.25 -43.41 22.30
N TYR A 828 16.30 -42.85 23.51
CA TYR A 828 15.59 -43.42 24.67
C TYR A 828 14.08 -43.28 24.59
N MET A 829 13.57 -42.35 23.77
CA MET A 829 12.13 -42.22 23.52
C MET A 829 11.63 -43.13 22.39
N TRP A 830 12.48 -43.50 21.43
CA TRP A 830 12.06 -44.24 20.23
C TRP A 830 12.38 -45.74 20.26
N THR A 831 13.47 -46.14 20.93
CA THR A 831 13.91 -47.54 20.96
C THR A 831 12.91 -48.42 21.72
N PRO A 832 12.29 -49.45 21.10
CA PRO A 832 11.26 -50.28 21.73
C PRO A 832 11.70 -50.95 23.05
N GLY A 833 12.97 -51.31 23.18
CA GLY A 833 13.57 -51.91 24.39
C GLY A 833 14.06 -50.91 25.44
N ALA A 834 13.92 -49.60 25.22
CA ALA A 834 14.35 -48.60 26.20
C ALA A 834 13.36 -48.49 27.37
N PRO A 835 13.81 -48.07 28.57
CA PRO A 835 12.98 -48.00 29.78
C PRO A 835 11.67 -47.23 29.62
N LEU A 836 11.68 -46.13 28.85
CA LEU A 836 10.49 -45.31 28.62
C LEU A 836 9.44 -46.05 27.77
N ARG A 837 9.83 -46.82 26.77
CA ARG A 837 8.90 -47.62 25.97
C ARG A 837 8.39 -48.81 26.80
N MET A 838 9.29 -49.52 27.48
CA MET A 838 8.92 -50.64 28.35
C MET A 838 7.95 -50.25 29.46
N TYR A 839 8.19 -49.12 30.14
CA TYR A 839 7.31 -48.63 31.20
C TYR A 839 5.92 -48.29 30.64
N MET A 840 5.85 -47.60 29.49
CA MET A 840 4.58 -47.32 28.81
C MET A 840 3.81 -48.62 28.52
N HIS A 841 4.46 -49.63 27.92
CA HIS A 841 3.83 -50.91 27.65
C HIS A 841 3.37 -51.63 28.93
N GLN A 842 4.14 -51.50 30.03
CA GLN A 842 3.77 -52.07 31.32
C GLN A 842 2.49 -51.46 31.92
N GLN A 843 2.30 -50.15 31.79
CA GLN A 843 1.10 -49.46 32.30
C GLN A 843 -0.18 -49.92 31.60
N PHE A 844 -0.07 -50.42 30.36
CA PHE A 844 -1.20 -50.87 29.55
C PHE A 844 -1.29 -52.39 29.40
N LYS A 845 -0.60 -53.18 30.25
CA LYS A 845 -0.69 -54.65 30.20
C LYS A 845 -2.12 -55.18 30.33
N LYS A 846 -2.99 -54.48 31.07
CA LYS A 846 -4.41 -54.84 31.26
C LYS A 846 -5.36 -54.26 30.20
N ASP A 847 -4.89 -53.33 29.36
CA ASP A 847 -5.64 -52.73 28.25
C ASP A 847 -4.75 -52.75 26.99
N SER A 848 -4.58 -53.94 26.43
CA SER A 848 -3.78 -54.16 25.22
C SER A 848 -4.44 -53.59 23.95
N THR A 849 -5.68 -53.13 24.04
CA THR A 849 -6.46 -52.56 22.92
C THR A 849 -6.33 -51.04 22.79
N ALA A 850 -5.82 -50.35 23.82
CA ALA A 850 -5.61 -48.90 23.78
C ALA A 850 -4.75 -48.49 22.57
N PRO A 851 -5.17 -47.49 21.75
CA PRO A 851 -4.34 -46.99 20.65
C PRO A 851 -2.99 -46.47 21.13
N GLU A 852 -1.93 -46.62 20.32
CA GLU A 852 -0.57 -46.22 20.71
C GLU A 852 -0.49 -44.75 21.16
N MET A 853 -1.19 -43.85 20.46
CA MET A 853 -1.21 -42.43 20.81
C MET A 853 -1.82 -42.17 22.20
N LYS A 854 -2.83 -42.95 22.62
CA LYS A 854 -3.41 -42.86 23.97
C LYS A 854 -2.41 -43.30 25.03
N ARG A 855 -1.67 -44.39 24.78
CA ARG A 855 -0.62 -44.87 25.69
C ARG A 855 0.48 -43.84 25.84
N TRP A 856 0.93 -43.28 24.72
CA TRP A 856 1.97 -42.26 24.64
C TRP A 856 1.59 -40.98 25.39
N ALA A 857 0.36 -40.51 25.19
CA ALA A 857 -0.19 -39.34 25.90
C ALA A 857 -0.35 -39.58 27.40
N THR A 858 -0.73 -40.79 27.83
CA THR A 858 -1.01 -41.08 29.25
C THR A 858 0.25 -41.00 30.12
N VAL A 859 1.39 -41.49 29.63
CA VAL A 859 2.65 -41.50 30.40
C VAL A 859 3.46 -40.20 30.30
N ALA A 860 3.20 -39.37 29.30
CA ALA A 860 3.98 -38.16 29.04
C ALA A 860 4.08 -37.18 30.23
N PRO A 861 3.02 -36.89 31.01
CA PRO A 861 3.12 -36.04 32.20
C PRO A 861 4.06 -36.61 33.27
N LEU A 862 4.05 -37.94 33.48
CA LEU A 862 4.97 -38.59 34.41
C LEU A 862 6.41 -38.43 33.93
N TYR A 863 6.68 -38.61 32.63
CA TYR A 863 8.00 -38.46 32.05
C TYR A 863 8.50 -37.01 32.11
N LYS A 864 7.60 -36.04 31.93
CA LYS A 864 7.87 -34.63 32.16
C LYS A 864 8.36 -34.40 33.61
N ASP A 865 7.61 -34.88 34.59
CA ASP A 865 7.95 -34.67 36.00
C ASP A 865 9.25 -35.41 36.38
N TYR A 866 9.44 -36.64 35.88
CA TYR A 866 10.64 -37.44 36.10
C TYR A 866 11.89 -36.82 35.47
N GLY A 867 11.82 -36.39 34.22
CA GLY A 867 12.92 -35.70 33.55
C GLY A 867 13.28 -34.39 34.25
N THR A 868 12.27 -33.61 34.67
CA THR A 868 12.49 -32.39 35.47
C THR A 868 13.19 -32.69 36.80
N TYR A 869 12.74 -33.75 37.49
CA TYR A 869 13.36 -34.21 38.73
C TYR A 869 14.84 -34.57 38.52
N LEU A 870 15.15 -35.38 37.50
CA LEU A 870 16.53 -35.76 37.18
C LEU A 870 17.40 -34.54 36.87
N ILE A 871 16.93 -33.60 36.03
CA ILE A 871 17.67 -32.38 35.68
C ILE A 871 17.94 -31.52 36.92
N LYS A 872 16.95 -31.33 37.79
CA LYS A 872 17.12 -30.56 39.04
C LYS A 872 18.04 -31.25 40.03
N THR A 873 18.05 -32.59 40.03
CA THR A 873 18.85 -33.39 40.95
C THR A 873 20.32 -33.46 40.52
N TYR A 874 20.56 -33.48 39.20
CA TYR A 874 21.86 -33.64 38.55
C TYR A 874 22.13 -32.53 37.50
N PRO A 875 22.14 -31.25 37.92
CA PRO A 875 22.28 -30.14 36.98
C PRO A 875 23.67 -30.13 36.31
N THR A 876 24.71 -30.53 37.02
CA THR A 876 26.10 -30.55 36.53
C THR A 876 26.28 -31.61 35.45
N GLU A 877 25.77 -32.82 35.68
CA GLU A 877 25.79 -33.91 34.71
C GLU A 877 24.93 -33.57 33.49
N PHE A 878 23.78 -32.93 33.69
CA PHE A 878 22.94 -32.48 32.57
C PHE A 878 23.64 -31.43 31.72
N PHE A 879 24.35 -30.49 32.33
CA PHE A 879 25.18 -29.55 31.60
C PHE A 879 26.28 -30.26 30.80
N LYS A 880 27.04 -31.15 31.44
CA LYS A 880 28.22 -31.80 30.84
C LYS A 880 27.88 -32.81 29.75
N TYR A 881 26.82 -33.60 29.93
CA TYR A 881 26.53 -34.77 29.07
C TYR A 881 25.35 -34.57 28.13
N TYR A 882 24.56 -33.50 28.30
CA TYR A 882 23.51 -33.13 27.37
C TYR A 882 23.73 -31.73 26.79
N LEU A 883 23.73 -30.66 27.62
CA LEU A 883 23.74 -29.28 27.09
C LEU A 883 25.03 -28.93 26.34
N PHE A 884 26.20 -29.24 26.88
CA PHE A 884 27.48 -28.90 26.26
C PHE A 884 27.71 -29.66 24.93
N PRO A 885 27.52 -30.99 24.85
CA PRO A 885 27.54 -31.71 23.57
C PRO A 885 26.52 -31.15 22.57
N ASN A 886 25.31 -30.79 23.03
CA ASN A 886 24.29 -30.24 22.15
C ASN A 886 24.63 -28.80 21.68
N ALA A 887 25.32 -28.01 22.49
CA ALA A 887 25.86 -26.71 22.10
C ALA A 887 26.99 -26.83 21.06
N LEU A 888 27.85 -27.85 21.17
CA LEU A 888 28.84 -28.16 20.13
C LEU A 888 28.16 -28.55 18.80
N LYS A 889 27.10 -29.37 18.86
CA LYS A 889 26.26 -29.66 17.70
C LYS A 889 25.56 -28.41 17.16
N TYR A 890 25.23 -27.42 18.00
CA TYR A 890 24.69 -26.14 17.50
C TYR A 890 25.71 -25.38 16.66
N TYR A 891 26.98 -25.38 17.07
CA TYR A 891 28.06 -24.74 16.32
C TYR A 891 28.35 -25.44 14.99
N ALA A 892 28.44 -26.78 15.01
CA ALA A 892 28.70 -27.62 13.84
C ALA A 892 27.67 -28.77 13.77
N PRO A 893 26.48 -28.53 13.19
CA PRO A 893 25.38 -29.47 13.26
C PRO A 893 25.62 -30.70 12.38
N PRO A 894 25.36 -31.91 12.91
CA PRO A 894 25.53 -33.14 12.14
C PRO A 894 24.47 -33.24 11.03
N VAL A 895 24.83 -33.90 9.94
CA VAL A 895 23.99 -34.03 8.74
C VAL A 895 22.70 -34.83 9.00
N GLU A 896 22.75 -35.80 9.93
CA GLU A 896 21.66 -36.64 10.48
C GLU A 896 20.40 -36.77 9.60
N PHE A 897 20.17 -37.97 9.05
CA PHE A 897 19.11 -38.34 8.10
C PHE A 897 19.30 -37.80 6.68
N LEU A 898 20.14 -36.78 6.47
CA LEU A 898 20.47 -36.28 5.12
C LEU A 898 21.71 -36.96 4.51
N ASP A 899 22.40 -37.82 5.27
CA ASP A 899 23.62 -38.54 4.89
C ASP A 899 23.34 -39.77 4.02
N HIS A 900 22.09 -40.23 3.97
CA HIS A 900 21.63 -41.29 3.09
C HIS A 900 20.29 -40.93 2.43
N TYR A 901 20.10 -41.35 1.18
CA TYR A 901 18.84 -41.27 0.46
C TYR A 901 17.80 -42.20 1.11
N SER A 902 16.65 -41.62 1.47
CA SER A 902 15.57 -42.31 2.21
C SER A 902 16.07 -43.03 3.47
N THR A 903 17.02 -42.41 4.19
CA THR A 903 17.68 -42.95 5.40
C THR A 903 18.31 -44.34 5.22
N GLY A 904 18.76 -44.65 3.99
CA GLY A 904 19.45 -45.90 3.66
C GLY A 904 18.51 -47.09 3.43
N VAL A 905 17.20 -46.86 3.36
CA VAL A 905 16.21 -47.92 3.09
C VAL A 905 15.70 -47.79 1.65
N ASP A 906 15.84 -48.87 0.88
CA ASP A 906 15.51 -48.95 -0.54
C ASP A 906 14.03 -49.29 -0.81
N SER A 907 13.18 -49.22 0.22
CA SER A 907 11.77 -49.57 0.12
C SER A 907 10.89 -48.71 1.01
N VAL A 908 9.62 -48.61 0.64
CA VAL A 908 8.59 -47.88 1.36
C VAL A 908 7.48 -48.81 1.86
N PRO A 909 6.85 -48.52 3.01
CA PRO A 909 5.69 -49.26 3.50
C PRO A 909 4.44 -49.03 2.63
N PRO A 910 3.41 -49.89 2.74
CA PRO A 910 2.19 -49.81 1.93
C PRO A 910 1.51 -48.45 1.97
N ILE A 911 1.55 -47.74 3.11
CA ILE A 911 0.94 -46.41 3.23
C ILE A 911 1.55 -45.40 2.25
N ALA A 912 2.87 -45.40 2.08
CA ALA A 912 3.55 -44.49 1.16
C ALA A 912 3.41 -44.93 -0.30
N GLN A 913 3.46 -46.24 -0.55
CA GLN A 913 3.20 -46.80 -1.87
C GLN A 913 1.79 -46.42 -2.36
N ASN A 914 0.78 -46.57 -1.51
CA ASN A 914 -0.61 -46.23 -1.83
C ASN A 914 -0.81 -44.71 -1.96
N TRP A 915 -0.23 -43.93 -1.04
CA TRP A 915 -0.38 -42.48 -1.03
C TRP A 915 0.14 -41.81 -2.31
N PHE A 916 1.30 -42.26 -2.80
CA PHE A 916 1.93 -41.73 -4.00
C PHE A 916 1.69 -42.57 -5.27
N ALA A 917 0.82 -43.59 -5.17
CA ALA A 917 0.50 -44.53 -6.25
C ALA A 917 1.75 -45.15 -6.93
N TYR A 918 2.75 -45.54 -6.14
CA TYR A 918 3.95 -46.17 -6.68
C TYR A 918 3.67 -47.57 -7.21
N LYS A 919 4.21 -47.88 -8.39
CA LYS A 919 4.08 -49.20 -9.04
C LYS A 919 4.77 -50.32 -8.26
N SER A 920 5.80 -50.00 -7.49
CA SER A 920 6.56 -50.92 -6.65
C SER A 920 6.86 -50.24 -5.31
N ASN A 921 7.07 -51.04 -4.27
CA ASN A 921 7.54 -50.52 -2.98
C ASN A 921 9.04 -50.23 -2.97
N LYS A 922 9.79 -50.55 -4.03
CA LYS A 922 11.23 -50.30 -4.16
C LYS A 922 11.53 -48.89 -4.68
N LEU A 923 12.46 -48.20 -4.02
CA LEU A 923 13.02 -46.92 -4.43
C LEU A 923 14.33 -47.17 -5.20
N THR A 924 14.45 -46.62 -6.41
CA THR A 924 15.68 -46.73 -7.22
C THR A 924 16.39 -45.38 -7.33
N THR A 925 17.71 -45.42 -7.47
CA THR A 925 18.59 -44.27 -7.73
C THR A 925 19.59 -44.65 -8.83
N ILE A 926 20.19 -43.66 -9.48
CA ILE A 926 21.26 -43.89 -10.48
C ILE A 926 22.58 -44.29 -9.80
N PHE A 927 22.75 -43.95 -8.52
CA PHE A 927 23.94 -44.29 -7.75
C PHE A 927 23.96 -45.76 -7.32
N LYS A 928 25.16 -46.30 -7.09
CA LYS A 928 25.38 -47.69 -6.67
C LYS A 928 24.93 -47.97 -5.23
N ASP A 929 24.97 -46.95 -4.39
CA ASP A 929 24.51 -46.98 -3.02
C ASP A 929 23.61 -45.77 -2.72
N LEU A 930 23.07 -45.74 -1.50
CA LEU A 930 22.18 -44.68 -1.05
C LEU A 930 22.93 -43.55 -0.32
N LYS A 931 24.28 -43.48 -0.35
CA LYS A 931 25.03 -42.49 0.42
C LYS A 931 25.00 -41.11 -0.23
N VAL A 932 24.95 -40.07 0.60
CA VAL A 932 24.92 -38.67 0.18
C VAL A 932 26.15 -37.94 0.73
N ASN A 933 27.26 -38.03 0.00
CA ASN A 933 28.55 -37.46 0.46
C ASN A 933 28.66 -35.93 0.24
N ILE A 934 27.82 -35.36 -0.64
CA ILE A 934 27.90 -33.92 -0.98
C ILE A 934 27.52 -33.02 0.21
N LEU A 935 26.93 -33.55 1.28
CA LEU A 935 26.57 -32.80 2.47
C LEU A 935 27.61 -32.91 3.60
N ASP A 936 28.63 -33.77 3.47
CA ASP A 936 29.58 -34.06 4.56
C ASP A 936 30.42 -32.86 4.99
N PHE A 937 30.60 -31.87 4.10
CA PHE A 937 31.35 -30.64 4.41
C PHE A 937 30.50 -29.58 5.13
N TYR A 938 29.17 -29.76 5.25
CA TYR A 938 28.29 -28.75 5.85
C TYR A 938 28.59 -28.42 7.31
N PRO A 939 28.90 -29.38 8.20
CA PRO A 939 29.27 -29.05 9.58
C PRO A 939 30.46 -28.07 9.64
N ILE A 940 31.46 -28.26 8.77
CA ILE A 940 32.63 -27.39 8.65
C ILE A 940 32.24 -26.03 8.07
N LEU A 941 31.45 -26.02 6.98
CA LEU A 941 30.96 -24.78 6.37
C LEU A 941 30.16 -23.94 7.38
N VAL A 942 29.23 -24.54 8.11
CA VAL A 942 28.38 -23.87 9.09
C VAL A 942 29.21 -23.33 10.25
N GLY A 943 30.12 -24.15 10.80
CA GLY A 943 31.05 -23.70 11.85
C GLY A 943 31.90 -22.50 11.40
N THR A 944 32.39 -22.54 10.16
CA THR A 944 33.16 -21.43 9.56
C THR A 944 32.30 -20.17 9.39
N MET A 945 31.08 -20.30 8.86
CA MET A 945 30.16 -19.17 8.69
C MET A 945 29.71 -18.56 10.02
N ASN A 946 29.58 -19.36 11.08
CA ASN A 946 29.31 -18.86 12.43
C ASN A 946 30.44 -17.97 12.96
N VAL A 947 31.71 -18.37 12.73
CA VAL A 947 32.88 -17.57 13.10
C VAL A 947 32.93 -16.28 12.28
N ILE A 948 32.72 -16.36 10.96
CA ILE A 948 32.70 -15.19 10.08
C ILE A 948 31.58 -14.23 10.49
N PHE A 949 30.38 -14.75 10.79
CA PHE A 949 29.27 -13.94 11.28
C PHE A 949 29.64 -13.21 12.58
N PHE A 950 30.20 -13.91 13.56
CA PHE A 950 30.58 -13.34 14.85
C PHE A 950 31.65 -12.26 14.72
N LEU A 951 32.74 -12.55 14.00
CA LEU A 951 33.81 -11.58 13.77
C LEU A 951 33.33 -10.40 12.93
N GLY A 952 32.56 -10.65 11.87
CA GLY A 952 31.98 -9.60 11.04
C GLY A 952 31.03 -8.68 11.80
N MET A 953 30.20 -9.24 12.68
CA MET A 953 29.36 -8.48 13.59
C MET A 953 30.20 -7.60 14.52
N LEU A 954 31.24 -8.16 15.15
CA LEU A 954 32.11 -7.42 16.06
C LEU A 954 32.81 -6.26 15.33
N SER A 955 33.36 -6.51 14.15
CA SER A 955 33.97 -5.48 13.30
C SER A 955 32.96 -4.40 12.89
N PHE A 956 31.73 -4.77 12.52
CA PHE A 956 30.67 -3.79 12.20
C PHE A 956 30.32 -2.89 13.39
N LEU A 957 30.35 -3.42 14.62
CA LEU A 957 30.15 -2.65 15.84
C LEU A 957 31.34 -1.73 16.16
N ILE A 958 32.56 -2.26 16.08
CA ILE A 958 33.81 -1.51 16.34
C ILE A 958 33.97 -0.35 15.36
N LEU A 959 33.68 -0.56 14.08
CA LEU A 959 33.74 0.47 13.03
C LEU A 959 32.56 1.45 13.05
N GLU A 960 31.73 1.40 14.10
CA GLU A 960 30.52 2.21 14.25
C GLU A 960 29.55 2.12 13.05
N GLY A 961 29.54 0.99 12.36
CA GLY A 961 28.73 0.77 11.16
C GLY A 961 27.23 0.99 11.39
N TYR A 962 26.76 0.78 12.62
CA TYR A 962 25.37 1.04 13.01
C TYR A 962 24.99 2.53 13.00
N LYS A 963 25.96 3.45 13.19
CA LYS A 963 25.73 4.90 13.08
C LYS A 963 25.65 5.33 11.61
N ARG A 964 26.56 4.80 10.78
CA ARG A 964 26.67 5.11 9.34
C ARG A 964 25.54 4.47 8.52
N HIS A 965 25.22 3.21 8.81
CA HIS A 965 24.16 2.43 8.16
C HIS A 965 23.04 2.07 9.15
N LYS A 966 22.25 3.09 9.54
CA LYS A 966 21.16 2.94 10.52
C LYS A 966 20.19 1.79 10.22
N LEU A 967 19.90 1.54 8.93
CA LEU A 967 19.03 0.43 8.54
C LEU A 967 19.69 -0.91 8.86
N MET A 968 20.93 -1.12 8.47
CA MET A 968 21.68 -2.35 8.75
C MET A 968 21.87 -2.59 10.26
N GLY A 969 22.02 -1.52 11.05
CA GLY A 969 22.03 -1.60 12.53
C GLY A 969 20.73 -2.15 13.13
N LYS A 970 19.56 -1.77 12.60
CA LYS A 970 18.28 -2.40 13.02
C LYS A 970 18.21 -3.88 12.64
N GLY A 971 18.76 -4.23 11.48
CA GLY A 971 18.83 -5.60 11.00
C GLY A 971 19.69 -6.47 11.91
N LEU A 972 20.83 -5.94 12.35
CA LEU A 972 21.71 -6.59 13.32
C LEU A 972 20.97 -6.95 14.62
N LEU A 973 20.17 -6.03 15.19
CA LEU A 973 19.42 -6.32 16.41
C LEU A 973 18.45 -7.51 16.24
N LEU A 974 17.77 -7.60 15.10
CA LEU A 974 16.88 -8.72 14.80
C LEU A 974 17.62 -10.05 14.68
N VAL A 975 18.77 -10.06 14.00
CA VAL A 975 19.55 -11.29 13.78
C VAL A 975 20.22 -11.77 15.07
N VAL A 976 20.76 -10.86 15.88
CA VAL A 976 21.34 -11.21 17.18
C VAL A 976 20.26 -11.75 18.13
N CYS A 977 19.08 -11.12 18.16
CA CYS A 977 17.97 -11.64 18.94
C CYS A 977 17.55 -13.04 18.46
N LEU A 978 17.46 -13.25 17.14
CA LEU A 978 17.17 -14.57 16.58
C LEU A 978 18.23 -15.59 17.01
N TRP A 979 19.51 -15.25 16.89
CA TRP A 979 20.63 -16.13 17.23
C TRP A 979 20.61 -16.55 18.70
N LEU A 980 20.52 -15.59 19.63
CA LEU A 980 20.55 -15.87 21.08
C LEU A 980 19.31 -16.65 21.55
N VAL A 981 18.12 -16.25 21.10
CA VAL A 981 16.86 -16.93 21.48
C VAL A 981 16.81 -18.34 20.87
N ASN A 982 17.22 -18.50 19.61
CA ASN A 982 17.27 -19.81 18.96
C ASN A 982 18.29 -20.74 19.63
N PHE A 983 19.49 -20.24 19.98
CA PHE A 983 20.50 -21.00 20.71
C PHE A 983 19.95 -21.48 22.06
N GLY A 984 19.44 -20.56 22.88
CA GLY A 984 18.92 -20.88 24.21
C GLY A 984 17.74 -21.85 24.16
N PHE A 985 16.85 -21.71 23.17
CA PHE A 985 15.74 -22.65 23.00
C PHE A 985 16.21 -24.02 22.49
N SER A 986 17.00 -24.05 21.41
CA SER A 986 17.32 -25.29 20.70
C SER A 986 18.23 -26.21 21.51
N VAL A 987 19.26 -25.66 22.17
CA VAL A 987 20.22 -26.45 22.96
C VAL A 987 19.55 -27.16 24.14
N PHE A 988 18.51 -26.54 24.73
CA PHE A 988 17.76 -27.12 25.84
C PHE A 988 16.63 -28.05 25.38
N ALA A 989 15.91 -27.69 24.31
CA ALA A 989 14.67 -28.36 23.93
C ALA A 989 14.88 -29.75 23.32
N SER A 990 15.80 -29.88 22.34
CA SER A 990 15.97 -31.12 21.58
C SER A 990 17.39 -31.26 21.03
N PRO A 991 17.81 -32.49 20.67
CA PRO A 991 19.01 -32.72 19.88
C PRO A 991 19.11 -31.83 18.65
N ILE A 992 20.31 -31.31 18.39
CA ILE A 992 20.62 -30.50 17.23
C ILE A 992 21.04 -31.37 16.05
N ALA A 993 20.43 -31.08 14.89
CA ALA A 993 20.79 -31.61 13.57
C ALA A 993 20.74 -30.49 12.53
N LEU A 994 21.45 -30.68 11.41
CA LEU A 994 21.54 -29.69 10.32
C LEU A 994 20.16 -29.26 9.85
N ARG A 995 19.26 -30.22 9.58
CA ARG A 995 17.89 -29.96 9.11
C ARG A 995 17.07 -29.04 10.03
N PHE A 996 17.35 -29.02 11.34
CA PHE A 996 16.65 -28.16 12.30
C PHE A 996 17.26 -26.75 12.40
N GLN A 997 18.53 -26.59 12.02
CA GLN A 997 19.29 -25.35 12.16
C GLN A 997 19.41 -24.56 10.86
N LEU A 998 18.92 -25.08 9.72
CA LEU A 998 19.01 -24.38 8.44
C LEU A 998 18.39 -22.97 8.47
N PHE A 999 17.32 -22.75 9.23
CA PHE A 999 16.71 -21.41 9.33
C PHE A 999 17.66 -20.36 9.92
N PRO A 1000 18.16 -20.49 11.17
CA PRO A 1000 19.13 -19.54 11.70
C PRO A 1000 20.42 -19.49 10.88
N ILE A 1001 20.89 -20.63 10.33
CA ILE A 1001 22.09 -20.67 9.48
C ILE A 1001 21.94 -19.79 8.24
N ILE A 1002 20.82 -19.86 7.51
CA ILE A 1002 20.57 -19.05 6.31
C ILE A 1002 20.58 -17.56 6.66
N VAL A 1003 19.91 -17.18 7.77
CA VAL A 1003 19.83 -15.78 8.20
C VAL A 1003 21.21 -15.27 8.62
N MET A 1004 21.93 -15.99 9.47
CA MET A 1004 23.27 -15.60 9.94
C MET A 1004 24.26 -15.54 8.78
N THR A 1005 24.25 -16.51 7.87
CA THR A 1005 25.12 -16.51 6.68
C THR A 1005 24.82 -15.32 5.79
N SER A 1006 23.54 -14.99 5.57
CA SER A 1006 23.16 -13.79 4.79
C SER A 1006 23.77 -12.51 5.36
N PHE A 1007 23.74 -12.35 6.68
CA PHE A 1007 24.32 -11.19 7.36
C PHE A 1007 25.85 -11.27 7.44
N ALA A 1008 26.45 -12.45 7.50
CA ALA A 1008 27.90 -12.62 7.39
C ALA A 1008 28.43 -12.06 6.07
N PHE A 1009 27.77 -12.35 4.93
CA PHE A 1009 28.10 -11.76 3.63
C PHE A 1009 27.96 -10.23 3.63
N LEU A 1010 26.92 -9.69 4.26
CA LEU A 1010 26.72 -8.24 4.36
C LEU A 1010 27.81 -7.57 5.21
N PHE A 1011 28.18 -8.16 6.36
CA PHE A 1011 29.24 -7.63 7.21
C PHE A 1011 30.61 -7.70 6.53
N MET A 1012 30.93 -8.81 5.86
CA MET A 1012 32.15 -8.91 5.06
C MET A 1012 32.19 -7.83 3.96
N GLY A 1013 31.07 -7.65 3.23
CA GLY A 1013 30.96 -6.62 2.21
C GLY A 1013 31.16 -5.20 2.75
N TYR A 1014 30.62 -4.92 3.94
CA TYR A 1014 30.82 -3.66 4.64
C TYR A 1014 32.28 -3.44 5.01
N ILE A 1015 32.94 -4.43 5.61
CA ILE A 1015 34.35 -4.36 6.04
C ILE A 1015 35.26 -4.12 4.83
N ILE A 1016 35.06 -4.85 3.73
CA ILE A 1016 35.81 -4.66 2.49
C ILE A 1016 35.60 -3.23 1.97
N SER A 1017 34.35 -2.76 1.93
CA SER A 1017 34.05 -1.40 1.47
C SER A 1017 34.74 -0.34 2.31
N GLU A 1018 34.75 -0.46 3.64
CA GLU A 1018 35.44 0.48 4.52
C GLU A 1018 36.96 0.41 4.37
N ALA A 1019 37.54 -0.79 4.23
CA ALA A 1019 38.98 -0.97 4.01
C ALA A 1019 39.47 -0.42 2.65
N THR A 1020 38.58 -0.35 1.65
CA THR A 1020 38.91 0.15 0.30
C THR A 1020 38.67 1.64 0.07
N LYS A 1021 38.14 2.37 1.08
CA LYS A 1021 38.03 3.84 0.99
C LYS A 1021 39.44 4.42 1.05
N LYS A 1022 39.92 4.98 -0.07
CA LYS A 1022 41.12 5.83 -0.09
C LYS A 1022 40.78 7.11 0.69
N GLU A 1023 41.68 7.50 1.58
CA GLU A 1023 41.64 8.78 2.31
C GLU A 1023 41.55 9.98 1.36
#